data_AF-A0A255TLU0-F1
#
_entry.id   AF-A0A255TLU0-F1
#
_cell.length_a   1.000
_cell.length_b   1.000
_cell.length_c   1.000
_cell.angle_alpha   90.00
_cell.angle_beta   90.00
_cell.angle_gamma   90.00
#
_symmetry.space_group_name_H-M   'P 1'
#
loop_
_entity.id
_entity.type
_entity.pdbx_description
1 polymer ?
#
loop_
_entity_poly.entity_id
_entity_poly.type
_entity_poly.pdbx_seq_one_letter_code
_entity_poly.pdbx_strand_id
1 'polypeptide(L)'
;MNIDYCPNCHQLPVPLSRETFEQIIREPHLKALCDQIAAGNLNLKRDLPAVCWQAAFGGERRSNKTARPSGLFALDIDHIDQPDTLFHTFEDRLEELGIYIVHKTPSTKGLRVVALCRPEHETIADNQAWLAKELNVEHDACTRDLARLSFLVPESYFYFYNPEVFSLETEVKELEKKVKEEVKEEAKEEKKVEAAKAPLAFRGIPYTDIVEKLIERTGGTPYEGERNNRLYLICRLLANITDRQADRLFQVCPRFGLSEAEVKACCESACKSARTEKLPYVLYKVLRDLGIDGSESATRPSAEEESKPALLPPSMPQPSHLPPLIKEFVVTAPDDFKPATAMCCLPICGFLGSRLRARYLDGDLQAPSFIVNIIAPAASGKGSLLRIPDICLEKIRAKDDEGREQEMEYQRQAKLNKNQKKQMEEPQPIVRDIPAKVSVAQLLKRMVQARGLHLISISPEADTLTNSNKSGMWAQKSDIYRVAQDADGGRYGQDYKSDASFSATCRMRYNLLTLGTPGAIARAYPDVEDGLITRCIMVELPSQFGKAMPVRKQFSEAQLKVVKERVDALMAVCQDAEGNVLPEYHLNLQWLNKGMGQWIEKQRVQAVRDEDYARDQFMRRAAQIGFRAGMVVAFLWGNLNRERKNYTLEFAVWVAESILHTLHSRYATKAQEQALQYEAPVARRYPSLFEAMSDVFSADDLQKAVRSHGIHSPLKSIIFRWTDNHLIEKQGESFVKLVK
;
A
#
# COMPACT_ATOMS: atom_id res chain seq x y z
N MET A 1 42.31 6.97 19.93
CA MET A 1 40.95 7.25 19.43
C MET A 1 39.89 6.74 20.41
N ASN A 2 38.76 7.43 20.60
CA ASN A 2 37.64 6.92 21.42
C ASN A 2 36.67 6.17 20.50
N ILE A 3 36.69 4.83 20.56
CA ILE A 3 35.75 3.96 19.84
C ILE A 3 34.97 3.19 20.90
N ASP A 4 33.65 3.18 20.79
CA ASP A 4 32.80 2.40 21.70
C ASP A 4 32.20 1.19 20.97
N TYR A 5 31.87 0.15 21.73
CA TYR A 5 31.08 -0.97 21.24
C TYR A 5 29.94 -1.33 22.20
N CYS A 6 28.91 -1.94 21.64
CA CYS A 6 27.81 -2.54 22.39
C CYS A 6 28.03 -4.06 22.41
N PRO A 7 28.14 -4.71 23.59
CA PRO A 7 28.28 -6.17 23.67
C PRO A 7 27.08 -6.92 23.08
N ASN A 8 25.90 -6.29 23.07
CA ASN A 8 24.73 -6.65 22.27
C ASN A 8 23.85 -5.41 22.03
N CYS A 9 22.82 -5.52 21.19
CA CYS A 9 21.96 -4.39 20.79
C CYS A 9 21.20 -3.71 21.96
N HIS A 10 21.21 -4.26 23.17
CA HIS A 10 20.42 -3.81 24.31
C HIS A 10 21.24 -3.16 25.44
N GLN A 11 22.58 -3.19 25.36
CA GLN A 11 23.47 -2.63 26.38
C GLN A 11 24.03 -1.26 25.99
N LEU A 12 24.44 -0.47 26.98
CA LEU A 12 25.07 0.83 26.75
C LEU A 12 26.42 0.66 26.05
N PRO A 13 26.84 1.61 25.19
CA PRO A 13 28.18 1.60 24.60
C PRO A 13 29.25 1.67 25.69
N VAL A 14 30.27 0.83 25.56
CA VAL A 14 31.45 0.83 26.43
C VAL A 14 32.71 1.02 25.58
N PRO A 15 33.80 1.60 26.14
CA PRO A 15 35.04 1.78 25.41
C PRO A 15 35.57 0.46 24.84
N LEU A 16 35.96 0.48 23.57
CA LEU A 16 36.57 -0.64 22.87
C LEU A 16 38.09 -0.44 22.79
N SER A 17 38.85 -1.22 23.56
CA SER A 17 40.30 -1.30 23.38
C SER A 17 40.66 -2.27 22.25
N ARG A 18 41.88 -2.15 21.73
CA ARG A 18 42.44 -3.09 20.76
C ARG A 18 42.41 -4.52 21.29
N GLU A 19 42.85 -4.72 22.54
CA GLU A 19 42.91 -6.04 23.17
C GLU A 19 41.51 -6.65 23.30
N THR A 20 40.51 -5.84 23.69
CA THR A 20 39.11 -6.28 23.76
C THR A 20 38.55 -6.62 22.37
N PHE A 21 38.83 -5.81 21.36
CA PHE A 21 38.42 -6.09 19.98
C PHE A 21 39.01 -7.41 19.47
N GLU A 22 40.33 -7.59 19.61
CA GLU A 22 41.03 -8.80 19.18
C GLU A 22 40.57 -10.05 19.95
N GLN A 23 40.21 -9.91 21.23
CA GLN A 23 39.58 -10.99 22.00
C GLN A 23 38.22 -11.37 21.41
N ILE A 24 37.32 -10.39 21.20
CA ILE A 24 35.96 -10.64 20.69
C ILE A 24 35.97 -11.33 19.33
N ILE A 25 36.79 -10.85 18.38
CA ILE A 25 36.82 -11.43 17.02
C ILE A 25 37.40 -12.85 16.99
N ARG A 26 38.14 -13.26 18.03
CA ARG A 26 38.69 -14.61 18.21
C ARG A 26 37.78 -15.54 19.01
N GLU A 27 36.66 -15.05 19.53
CA GLU A 27 35.74 -15.88 20.31
C GLU A 27 35.07 -16.95 19.43
N PRO A 28 35.13 -18.24 19.81
CA PRO A 28 34.45 -19.30 19.08
C PRO A 28 32.94 -19.11 18.98
N HIS A 29 32.34 -18.46 19.99
CA HIS A 29 30.90 -18.19 20.01
C HIS A 29 30.47 -17.21 18.91
N LEU A 30 31.26 -16.16 18.67
CA LEU A 30 30.99 -15.20 17.61
C LEU A 30 31.01 -15.88 16.24
N LYS A 31 31.98 -16.77 15.99
CA LYS A 31 32.04 -17.57 14.77
C LYS A 31 30.78 -18.44 14.61
N ALA A 32 30.39 -19.15 15.66
CA ALA A 32 29.19 -20.01 15.62
C ALA A 32 27.89 -19.22 15.33
N LEU A 33 27.77 -17.99 15.84
CA LEU A 33 26.65 -17.11 15.54
C LEU A 33 26.67 -16.65 14.08
N CYS A 34 27.81 -16.20 13.57
CA CYS A 34 27.95 -15.78 12.17
C CYS A 34 27.69 -16.93 11.19
N ASP A 35 28.17 -18.15 11.47
CA ASP A 35 27.92 -19.32 10.63
C ASP A 35 26.42 -19.66 10.52
N GLN A 36 25.66 -19.51 11.63
CA GLN A 36 24.21 -19.69 11.62
C GLN A 36 23.47 -18.57 10.87
N ILE A 37 23.97 -17.34 10.95
CA ILE A 37 23.42 -16.19 10.21
C ILE A 37 23.67 -16.36 8.71
N ALA A 38 24.87 -16.79 8.31
CA ALA A 38 25.21 -17.13 6.94
C ALA A 38 24.35 -18.29 6.40
N ALA A 39 24.00 -19.26 7.26
CA ALA A 39 23.06 -20.35 6.94
C ALA A 39 21.58 -19.92 6.86
N GLY A 40 21.26 -18.64 7.12
CA GLY A 40 19.93 -18.06 6.92
C GLY A 40 19.16 -17.71 8.20
N ASN A 41 19.71 -17.92 9.39
CA ASN A 41 19.04 -17.57 10.65
C ASN A 41 19.26 -16.10 11.04
N LEU A 42 18.68 -15.18 10.28
CA LEU A 42 18.92 -13.72 10.40
C LEU A 42 18.49 -13.11 11.73
N ASN A 43 17.61 -13.77 12.51
CA ASN A 43 17.14 -13.27 13.80
C ASN A 43 18.25 -13.18 14.86
N LEU A 44 19.34 -13.94 14.70
CA LEU A 44 20.47 -13.95 15.61
C LEU A 44 21.36 -12.71 15.48
N LYS A 45 21.15 -11.85 14.47
CA LYS A 45 21.92 -10.59 14.32
C LYS A 45 21.82 -9.67 15.55
N ARG A 46 20.70 -9.72 16.29
CA ARG A 46 20.49 -8.91 17.50
C ARG A 46 21.42 -9.29 18.67
N ASP A 47 21.91 -10.52 18.64
CA ASP A 47 22.76 -11.11 19.68
C ASP A 47 24.26 -10.90 19.37
N LEU A 48 24.60 -10.33 18.19
CA LEU A 48 25.97 -9.98 17.84
C LEU A 48 26.43 -8.70 18.58
N PRO A 49 27.70 -8.66 19.03
CA PRO A 49 28.32 -7.41 19.45
C PRO A 49 28.49 -6.48 18.25
N ALA A 50 28.46 -5.17 18.49
CA ALA A 50 28.54 -4.18 17.43
C ALA A 50 29.36 -2.95 17.84
N VAL A 51 30.24 -2.51 16.94
CA VAL A 51 31.13 -1.35 17.15
C VAL A 51 30.52 -0.11 16.54
N CYS A 52 30.71 1.02 17.22
CA CYS A 52 30.39 2.34 16.72
C CYS A 52 31.66 2.97 16.12
N TRP A 53 32.03 2.59 14.90
CA TRP A 53 33.26 3.11 14.29
C TRP A 53 33.26 4.63 14.14
N GLN A 54 32.10 5.23 13.89
CA GLN A 54 31.93 6.66 13.59
C GLN A 54 31.95 7.58 14.81
N ALA A 55 31.64 7.07 16.01
CA ALA A 55 31.50 7.90 17.19
C ALA A 55 31.65 7.11 18.51
N ALA A 56 32.06 7.81 19.56
CA ALA A 56 31.94 7.38 20.95
C ALA A 56 30.86 8.15 21.69
N PHE A 57 30.35 7.58 22.77
CA PHE A 57 29.22 8.09 23.56
C PHE A 57 29.59 8.31 25.03
N GLY A 58 30.79 7.91 25.46
CA GLY A 58 31.30 8.22 26.81
C GLY A 58 30.46 7.62 27.93
N GLY A 59 29.86 6.44 27.71
CA GLY A 59 28.97 5.77 28.66
C GLY A 59 27.51 6.26 28.62
N GLU A 60 27.16 7.22 27.78
CA GLU A 60 25.78 7.68 27.58
C GLU A 60 25.03 6.83 26.55
N ARG A 61 23.70 6.96 26.51
CA ARG A 61 22.87 6.23 25.54
C ARG A 61 23.22 6.68 24.12
N ARG A 62 23.48 5.71 23.24
CA ARG A 62 23.74 5.91 21.80
C ARG A 62 22.64 6.76 21.14
N SER A 63 23.00 7.97 20.70
CA SER A 63 22.16 8.88 19.91
C SER A 63 23.04 9.91 19.20
N ASN A 64 22.58 10.53 18.11
CA ASN A 64 23.36 11.57 17.44
C ASN A 64 23.67 12.78 18.33
N LYS A 65 22.86 13.04 19.36
CA LYS A 65 23.09 14.14 20.32
C LYS A 65 24.26 13.88 21.27
N THR A 66 24.52 12.61 21.57
CA THR A 66 25.57 12.16 22.49
C THR A 66 26.80 11.63 21.74
N ALA A 67 26.74 11.60 20.40
CA ALA A 67 27.81 11.15 19.54
C ALA A 67 28.99 12.13 19.56
N ARG A 68 30.16 11.62 19.90
CA ARG A 68 31.45 12.30 19.78
C ARG A 68 32.18 11.68 18.59
N PRO A 69 32.34 12.39 17.46
CA PRO A 69 32.96 11.82 16.26
C PRO A 69 34.32 11.20 16.57
N SER A 70 34.55 9.98 16.09
CA SER A 70 35.85 9.31 16.22
C SER A 70 36.86 9.85 15.20
N GLY A 71 36.38 10.34 14.05
CA GLY A 71 37.18 10.65 12.87
C GLY A 71 37.20 9.51 11.84
N LEU A 72 36.50 8.39 12.08
CA LEU A 72 36.33 7.30 11.13
C LEU A 72 34.92 7.31 10.52
N PHE A 73 34.76 6.64 9.39
CA PHE A 73 33.47 6.25 8.87
C PHE A 73 33.46 4.80 8.41
N ALA A 74 32.26 4.20 8.41
CA ALA A 74 32.04 2.85 7.92
C ALA A 74 31.15 2.88 6.68
N LEU A 75 31.59 2.24 5.60
CA LEU A 75 30.83 2.03 4.36
C LEU A 75 30.27 0.60 4.36
N ASP A 76 28.94 0.51 4.23
CA ASP A 76 28.22 -0.76 4.02
C ASP A 76 28.05 -0.99 2.52
N ILE A 77 28.56 -2.12 2.03
CA ILE A 77 28.33 -2.57 0.65
C ILE A 77 27.53 -3.87 0.71
N ASP A 78 26.23 -3.76 0.49
CA ASP A 78 25.29 -4.89 0.54
C ASP A 78 25.03 -5.47 -0.86
N HIS A 79 24.44 -6.66 -0.94
CA HIS A 79 24.05 -7.33 -2.19
C HIS A 79 25.20 -7.71 -3.13
N ILE A 80 26.37 -8.05 -2.58
CA ILE A 80 27.50 -8.58 -3.36
C ILE A 80 27.55 -10.09 -3.27
N ASP A 81 27.47 -10.77 -4.42
CA ASP A 81 27.54 -12.24 -4.50
C ASP A 81 28.98 -12.78 -4.36
N GLN A 82 30.01 -11.97 -4.67
CA GLN A 82 31.42 -12.33 -4.57
C GLN A 82 32.27 -11.24 -3.86
N PRO A 83 32.17 -11.11 -2.53
CA PRO A 83 32.93 -10.12 -1.75
C PRO A 83 34.45 -10.23 -1.93
N ASP A 84 34.96 -11.46 -2.12
CA ASP A 84 36.38 -11.73 -2.29
C ASP A 84 36.92 -11.07 -3.56
N THR A 85 36.20 -11.18 -4.67
CA THR A 85 36.57 -10.56 -5.96
C THR A 85 36.55 -9.04 -5.88
N LEU A 86 35.59 -8.47 -5.17
CA LEU A 86 35.51 -7.02 -5.01
C LEU A 86 36.67 -6.47 -4.17
N PHE A 87 37.08 -7.16 -3.09
CA PHE A 87 38.23 -6.71 -2.30
C PHE A 87 39.52 -6.64 -3.12
N HIS A 88 39.77 -7.63 -3.99
CA HIS A 88 40.94 -7.66 -4.88
C HIS A 88 41.00 -6.47 -5.86
N THR A 89 39.92 -5.73 -6.11
CA THR A 89 39.98 -4.56 -7.02
C THR A 89 40.62 -3.33 -6.38
N PHE A 90 40.74 -3.29 -5.05
CA PHE A 90 41.26 -2.14 -4.31
C PHE A 90 42.25 -2.48 -3.19
N GLU A 91 42.67 -3.75 -3.05
CA GLU A 91 43.59 -4.19 -2.00
C GLU A 91 44.95 -3.46 -2.04
N ASP A 92 45.44 -3.10 -3.22
CA ASP A 92 46.70 -2.35 -3.39
C ASP A 92 46.56 -0.85 -3.05
N ARG A 93 45.33 -0.37 -2.84
CA ARG A 93 45.00 1.06 -2.59
C ARG A 93 44.55 1.32 -1.16
N LEU A 94 44.67 0.35 -0.25
CA LEU A 94 44.16 0.47 1.13
C LEU A 94 44.76 1.67 1.87
N GLU A 95 46.07 1.87 1.76
CA GLU A 95 46.78 3.00 2.38
C GLU A 95 46.40 4.34 1.72
N GLU A 96 46.37 4.38 0.37
CA GLU A 96 45.95 5.55 -0.41
C GLU A 96 44.54 6.02 0.01
N LEU A 97 43.60 5.08 0.16
CA LEU A 97 42.21 5.34 0.49
C LEU A 97 41.97 5.56 2.00
N GLY A 98 42.99 5.41 2.84
CA GLY A 98 42.88 5.55 4.29
C GLY A 98 42.00 4.48 4.94
N ILE A 99 41.96 3.28 4.37
CA ILE A 99 41.17 2.14 4.85
C ILE A 99 41.96 1.41 5.94
N TYR A 100 41.30 1.12 7.07
CA TYR A 100 41.89 0.41 8.19
C TYR A 100 41.29 -0.97 8.44
N ILE A 101 40.03 -1.19 8.02
CA ILE A 101 39.34 -2.47 8.23
C ILE A 101 38.52 -2.82 7.00
N VAL A 102 38.63 -4.06 6.54
CA VAL A 102 37.73 -4.66 5.56
C VAL A 102 37.33 -6.06 6.01
N HIS A 103 36.03 -6.33 6.12
CA HIS A 103 35.52 -7.66 6.47
C HIS A 103 34.20 -8.00 5.77
N LYS A 104 33.90 -9.29 5.63
CA LYS A 104 32.58 -9.77 5.20
C LYS A 104 31.51 -9.35 6.21
N THR A 105 30.31 -9.02 5.74
CA THR A 105 29.16 -8.85 6.65
C THR A 105 28.77 -10.19 7.30
N PRO A 106 28.05 -10.21 8.44
CA PRO A 106 27.67 -11.46 9.11
C PRO A 106 26.89 -12.47 8.24
N SER A 107 26.23 -11.98 7.18
CA SER A 107 25.49 -12.82 6.22
C SER A 107 26.30 -13.28 5.02
N THR A 108 27.61 -12.96 4.97
CA THR A 108 28.57 -13.26 3.88
C THR A 108 28.21 -12.71 2.49
N LYS A 109 27.18 -11.87 2.39
CA LYS A 109 26.62 -11.27 1.15
C LYS A 109 26.90 -9.77 1.02
N GLY A 110 27.99 -9.30 1.59
CA GLY A 110 28.39 -7.89 1.56
C GLY A 110 29.75 -7.66 2.22
N LEU A 111 30.27 -6.44 2.04
CA LEU A 111 31.52 -5.97 2.64
C LEU A 111 31.25 -4.79 3.57
N ARG A 112 31.99 -4.76 4.68
CA ARG A 112 32.15 -3.59 5.53
C ARG A 112 33.54 -3.02 5.33
N VAL A 113 33.64 -1.73 5.02
CA VAL A 113 34.90 -1.00 4.90
C VAL A 113 34.93 0.13 5.94
N VAL A 114 35.98 0.24 6.74
CA VAL A 114 36.17 1.33 7.72
C VAL A 114 37.39 2.14 7.32
N ALA A 115 37.22 3.45 7.18
CA ALA A 115 38.25 4.37 6.72
C ALA A 115 38.28 5.67 7.54
N LEU A 116 39.38 6.40 7.44
CA LEU A 116 39.54 7.72 8.05
C LEU A 116 38.77 8.78 7.27
N CYS A 117 38.05 9.66 7.97
CA CYS A 117 37.43 10.83 7.35
C CYS A 117 38.50 11.74 6.75
N ARG A 118 38.30 12.13 5.50
CA ARG A 118 39.15 13.07 4.78
C ARG A 118 38.72 14.52 5.05
N PRO A 119 39.64 15.44 5.37
CA PRO A 119 39.32 16.84 5.65
C PRO A 119 38.63 17.57 4.48
N GLU A 120 38.86 17.11 3.25
CA GLU A 120 38.26 17.69 2.04
C GLU A 120 36.75 17.39 1.91
N HIS A 121 36.21 16.50 2.74
CA HIS A 121 34.81 16.10 2.73
C HIS A 121 34.12 16.56 4.02
N GLU A 122 33.05 17.34 3.88
CA GLU A 122 32.43 18.07 4.99
C GLU A 122 31.65 17.16 5.94
N THR A 123 31.04 16.08 5.43
CA THR A 123 30.22 15.16 6.22
C THR A 123 30.64 13.69 6.08
N ILE A 124 30.16 12.84 6.99
CA ILE A 124 30.33 11.37 6.88
C ILE A 124 29.68 10.83 5.60
N ALA A 125 28.53 11.40 5.20
CA ALA A 125 27.86 11.00 3.98
C ALA A 125 28.70 11.32 2.74
N ASP A 126 29.40 12.47 2.73
CA ASP A 126 30.32 12.85 1.65
C ASP A 126 31.52 11.91 1.59
N ASN A 127 32.08 11.54 2.74
CA ASN A 127 33.16 10.55 2.84
C ASN A 127 32.72 9.16 2.35
N GLN A 128 31.51 8.72 2.70
CA GLN A 128 30.94 7.45 2.23
C GLN A 128 30.71 7.47 0.72
N ALA A 129 30.14 8.55 0.17
CA ALA A 129 29.89 8.71 -1.25
C ALA A 129 31.20 8.77 -2.05
N TRP A 130 32.21 9.47 -1.54
CA TRP A 130 33.55 9.50 -2.12
C TRP A 130 34.17 8.11 -2.16
N LEU A 131 34.22 7.40 -1.03
CA LEU A 131 34.82 6.08 -0.99
C LEU A 131 34.06 5.08 -1.87
N ALA A 132 32.73 5.12 -1.86
CA ALA A 132 31.92 4.27 -2.75
C ALA A 132 32.23 4.52 -4.23
N LYS A 133 32.46 5.79 -4.62
CA LYS A 133 32.88 6.16 -5.98
C LYS A 133 34.29 5.63 -6.30
N GLU A 134 35.25 5.75 -5.39
CA GLU A 134 36.61 5.24 -5.58
C GLU A 134 36.66 3.71 -5.71
N LEU A 135 35.76 3.03 -5.00
CA LEU A 135 35.61 1.57 -5.06
C LEU A 135 34.70 1.10 -6.22
N ASN A 136 34.09 2.04 -6.96
CA ASN A 136 33.14 1.78 -8.04
C ASN A 136 31.96 0.88 -7.61
N VAL A 137 31.35 1.19 -6.46
CA VAL A 137 30.21 0.47 -5.89
C VAL A 137 29.01 1.40 -5.68
N GLU A 138 27.81 0.84 -5.77
CA GLU A 138 26.58 1.55 -5.42
C GLU A 138 26.49 1.72 -3.89
N HIS A 139 26.12 2.91 -3.43
CA HIS A 139 25.89 3.22 -2.02
C HIS A 139 24.50 3.85 -1.84
N ASP A 140 23.77 3.39 -0.82
CA ASP A 140 22.45 3.91 -0.46
C ASP A 140 22.57 5.34 0.10
N ALA A 141 21.87 6.30 -0.50
CA ALA A 141 21.93 7.73 -0.16
C ALA A 141 21.30 8.10 1.21
N CYS A 142 20.87 7.12 2.02
CA CYS A 142 20.12 7.31 3.26
C CYS A 142 20.95 7.35 4.57
N THR A 143 22.28 7.25 4.55
CA THR A 143 23.08 7.08 5.77
C THR A 143 23.77 8.38 6.24
N ARG A 144 23.10 9.14 7.12
CA ARG A 144 23.65 10.36 7.77
C ARG A 144 23.89 10.21 9.29
N ASP A 145 23.85 8.98 9.81
CA ASP A 145 23.72 8.71 11.25
C ASP A 145 25.09 8.42 11.90
N LEU A 146 25.62 9.35 12.70
CA LEU A 146 26.83 9.16 13.52
C LEU A 146 26.69 8.00 14.52
N ALA A 147 25.46 7.64 14.89
CA ALA A 147 25.15 6.57 15.83
C ALA A 147 25.05 5.18 15.20
N ARG A 148 25.56 4.97 13.99
CA ARG A 148 25.46 3.69 13.26
C ARG A 148 26.27 2.57 13.94
N LEU A 149 25.66 1.40 14.04
CA LEU A 149 26.32 0.17 14.52
C LEU A 149 26.89 -0.63 13.34
N SER A 150 28.09 -1.16 13.54
CA SER A 150 28.71 -2.16 12.69
C SER A 150 28.84 -3.46 13.46
N PHE A 151 28.09 -4.49 13.07
CA PHE A 151 28.20 -5.81 13.72
C PHE A 151 29.61 -6.39 13.56
N LEU A 152 30.14 -6.94 14.65
CA LEU A 152 31.39 -7.68 14.63
C LEU A 152 31.21 -9.05 13.99
N VAL A 153 32.30 -9.55 13.45
CA VAL A 153 32.42 -10.86 12.78
C VAL A 153 33.67 -11.57 13.28
N PRO A 154 33.78 -12.90 13.13
CA PRO A 154 34.99 -13.62 13.52
C PRO A 154 36.20 -13.18 12.68
N GLU A 155 37.42 -13.35 13.23
CA GLU A 155 38.70 -13.03 12.57
C GLU A 155 38.80 -13.62 11.15
N SER A 156 38.23 -14.82 10.93
CA SER A 156 38.20 -15.48 9.63
C SER A 156 37.40 -14.75 8.53
N TYR A 157 36.64 -13.69 8.86
CA TYR A 157 35.86 -12.88 7.90
C TYR A 157 36.60 -11.60 7.47
N PHE A 158 37.72 -11.25 8.10
CA PHE A 158 38.49 -10.07 7.77
C PHE A 158 39.37 -10.33 6.55
N TYR A 159 39.35 -9.40 5.61
CA TYR A 159 40.30 -9.31 4.51
C TYR A 159 41.51 -8.46 4.88
N PHE A 160 41.25 -7.39 5.65
CA PHE A 160 42.26 -6.45 6.09
C PHE A 160 41.91 -5.90 7.46
N TYR A 161 42.91 -5.78 8.33
CA TYR A 161 42.81 -5.14 9.64
C TYR A 161 44.17 -4.53 9.98
N ASN A 162 44.22 -3.20 10.05
CA ASN A 162 45.36 -2.46 10.57
C ASN A 162 45.08 -2.06 12.04
N PRO A 163 45.81 -2.62 13.02
CA PRO A 163 45.61 -2.32 14.44
C PRO A 163 45.86 -0.86 14.83
N GLU A 164 46.56 -0.09 13.99
CA GLU A 164 46.81 1.33 14.22
C GLU A 164 45.53 2.16 14.30
N VAL A 165 44.39 1.63 13.81
CA VAL A 165 43.07 2.26 13.92
C VAL A 165 42.71 2.69 15.36
N PHE A 166 43.21 1.97 16.36
CA PHE A 166 42.97 2.29 17.77
C PHE A 166 43.92 3.36 18.34
N SER A 167 45.09 3.55 17.71
CA SER A 167 46.14 4.50 18.10
C SER A 167 46.14 5.81 17.31
N LEU A 168 45.18 6.02 16.41
CA LEU A 168 45.08 7.27 15.65
C LEU A 168 44.79 8.46 16.59
N GLU A 169 45.63 9.48 16.47
CA GLU A 169 45.45 10.83 17.02
C GLU A 169 45.09 11.76 15.88
N THR A 170 43.80 11.92 15.60
CA THR A 170 43.35 12.83 14.54
C THR A 170 43.22 14.25 15.10
N GLU A 171 43.64 15.27 14.35
CA GLU A 171 43.32 16.67 14.66
C GLU A 171 41.83 16.95 14.35
N VAL A 172 40.91 16.48 15.19
CA VAL A 172 39.44 16.62 15.01
C VAL A 172 38.95 18.07 15.24
N LYS A 173 39.86 19.06 15.29
CA LYS A 173 39.55 20.46 15.69
C LYS A 173 38.61 21.19 14.71
N GLU A 174 38.55 20.79 13.44
CA GLU A 174 37.68 21.44 12.45
C GLU A 174 36.29 20.79 12.32
N LEU A 175 36.19 19.46 12.42
CA LEU A 175 34.89 18.75 12.45
C LEU A 175 34.09 19.06 13.73
N GLU A 176 34.77 19.23 14.87
CA GLU A 176 34.13 19.68 16.11
C GLU A 176 33.60 21.12 16.05
N LYS A 177 34.19 21.99 15.22
CA LYS A 177 33.79 23.39 15.07
C LYS A 177 32.52 23.53 14.23
N LYS A 178 32.42 22.81 13.11
CA LYS A 178 31.25 22.86 12.20
C LYS A 178 30.00 22.23 12.83
N VAL A 179 30.12 21.10 13.55
CA VAL A 179 28.99 20.51 14.31
C VAL A 179 28.55 21.42 15.46
N LYS A 180 29.47 22.14 16.12
CA LYS A 180 29.12 23.15 17.14
C LYS A 180 28.48 24.41 16.55
N GLU A 181 28.65 24.70 15.25
CA GLU A 181 28.02 25.84 14.56
C GLU A 181 26.61 25.49 14.07
N GLU A 182 26.37 24.29 13.53
CA GLU A 182 25.01 23.80 13.21
C GLU A 182 24.13 23.64 14.47
N VAL A 183 24.70 23.15 15.58
CA VAL A 183 23.99 23.07 16.87
C VAL A 183 23.77 24.46 17.50
N LYS A 184 24.59 25.47 17.15
CA LYS A 184 24.42 26.87 17.62
C LYS A 184 23.35 27.64 16.85
N GLU A 185 23.06 27.28 15.59
CA GLU A 185 21.92 27.85 14.87
C GLU A 185 20.59 27.31 15.41
N GLU A 186 20.50 26.02 15.76
CA GLU A 186 19.33 25.48 16.48
C GLU A 186 19.23 26.01 17.93
N ALA A 187 20.34 26.23 18.64
CA ALA A 187 20.33 26.72 20.02
C ALA A 187 20.07 28.24 20.17
N LYS A 188 20.11 29.02 19.07
CA LYS A 188 19.82 30.47 19.09
C LYS A 188 18.32 30.79 19.10
N GLU A 189 17.45 29.85 18.70
CA GLU A 189 15.99 30.00 18.86
C GLU A 189 15.51 29.65 20.28
N GLU A 190 16.28 28.90 21.09
CA GLU A 190 15.81 28.41 22.41
C GLU A 190 16.25 29.24 23.63
N LYS A 191 16.97 30.36 23.49
CA LYS A 191 17.41 31.18 24.65
C LYS A 191 16.94 32.62 24.63
N LYS A 192 15.62 32.80 24.69
CA LYS A 192 14.99 33.90 25.44
C LYS A 192 13.72 33.37 26.08
N VAL A 193 13.79 32.96 27.34
CA VAL A 193 12.95 33.37 28.48
C VAL A 193 13.25 32.40 29.62
N GLU A 194 14.14 32.79 30.52
CA GLU A 194 14.14 32.28 31.88
C GLU A 194 13.76 33.45 32.78
N ALA A 195 12.46 33.58 33.04
CA ALA A 195 11.89 34.40 34.11
C ALA A 195 10.44 33.96 34.40
N ALA A 196 10.19 33.54 35.65
CA ALA A 196 8.92 33.30 36.32
C ALA A 196 7.93 32.26 35.73
N LYS A 197 7.73 31.13 36.46
CA LYS A 197 6.81 30.03 36.15
C LYS A 197 5.37 30.49 35.96
N ALA A 198 4.92 30.60 34.70
CA ALA A 198 3.50 30.50 34.35
C ALA A 198 3.09 29.01 34.27
N PRO A 199 1.86 28.65 34.66
CA PRO A 199 1.38 27.28 34.52
C PRO A 199 1.38 26.86 33.04
N LEU A 200 1.94 25.68 32.75
CA LEU A 200 1.91 25.10 31.41
C LEU A 200 0.46 24.92 30.98
N ALA A 201 0.09 25.49 29.83
CA ALA A 201 -1.25 25.43 29.28
C ALA A 201 -1.23 25.01 27.80
N PHE A 202 -2.32 24.39 27.36
CA PHE A 202 -2.63 24.11 25.96
C PHE A 202 -3.88 24.89 25.56
N ARG A 203 -3.74 25.79 24.57
CA ARG A 203 -4.82 26.69 24.09
C ARG A 203 -5.56 27.41 25.23
N GLY A 204 -4.81 27.92 26.20
CA GLY A 204 -5.36 28.67 27.34
C GLY A 204 -5.84 27.82 28.53
N ILE A 205 -5.82 26.48 28.42
CA ILE A 205 -6.23 25.58 29.50
C ILE A 205 -5.01 24.93 30.16
N PRO A 206 -4.88 24.99 31.49
CA PRO A 206 -3.82 24.31 32.23
C PRO A 206 -3.76 22.81 31.89
N TYR A 207 -2.54 22.28 31.72
CA TYR A 207 -2.37 20.84 31.51
C TYR A 207 -2.88 20.00 32.69
N THR A 208 -2.89 20.55 33.90
CA THR A 208 -3.46 19.91 35.09
C THR A 208 -4.91 19.49 34.86
N ASP A 209 -5.72 20.37 34.29
CA ASP A 209 -7.16 20.17 34.09
C ASP A 209 -7.40 19.13 32.98
N ILE A 210 -6.57 19.17 31.92
CA ILE A 210 -6.58 18.19 30.84
C ILE A 210 -6.20 16.80 31.37
N VAL A 211 -5.17 16.72 32.22
CA VAL A 211 -4.67 15.48 32.81
C VAL A 211 -5.70 14.89 33.76
N GLU A 212 -6.30 15.68 34.65
CA GLU A 212 -7.36 15.23 35.56
C GLU A 212 -8.54 14.64 34.78
N LYS A 213 -9.02 15.32 33.74
CA LYS A 213 -10.12 14.81 32.92
C LYS A 213 -9.75 13.56 32.13
N LEU A 214 -8.50 13.44 31.69
CA LEU A 214 -7.98 12.22 31.06
C LEU A 214 -7.94 11.06 32.06
N ILE A 215 -7.52 11.30 33.31
CA ILE A 215 -7.51 10.28 34.37
C ILE A 215 -8.93 9.80 34.64
N GLU A 216 -9.91 10.69 34.83
CA GLU A 216 -11.31 10.33 35.00
C GLU A 216 -11.84 9.48 33.83
N ARG A 217 -11.65 9.94 32.59
CA ARG A 217 -12.18 9.25 31.39
C ARG A 217 -11.47 7.94 31.06
N THR A 218 -10.24 7.75 31.52
CA THR A 218 -9.50 6.50 31.33
C THR A 218 -9.70 5.49 32.45
N GLY A 219 -10.57 5.80 33.43
CA GLY A 219 -10.96 4.88 34.50
C GLY A 219 -10.36 5.21 35.87
N GLY A 220 -10.08 6.48 36.16
CA GLY A 220 -9.63 6.98 37.46
C GLY A 220 -8.17 6.65 37.83
N THR A 221 -7.84 6.80 39.12
CA THR A 221 -6.51 6.50 39.67
C THR A 221 -6.21 5.00 39.60
N PRO A 222 -5.11 4.57 38.98
CA PRO A 222 -4.80 3.14 38.80
C PRO A 222 -4.36 2.46 40.10
N TYR A 223 -4.76 1.19 40.27
CA TYR A 223 -4.27 0.31 41.34
C TYR A 223 -2.88 -0.27 41.02
N GLU A 224 -2.22 -0.85 42.02
CA GLU A 224 -0.90 -1.49 41.87
C GLU A 224 -0.97 -2.64 40.84
N GLY A 225 -0.03 -2.65 39.87
CA GLY A 225 -0.06 -3.52 38.68
C GLY A 225 -0.57 -2.86 37.40
N GLU A 226 -1.44 -1.84 37.49
CA GLU A 226 -1.98 -1.12 36.31
C GLU A 226 -1.31 0.23 36.04
N ARG A 227 -0.50 0.72 36.99
CA ARG A 227 0.11 2.06 36.98
C ARG A 227 0.92 2.35 35.72
N ASN A 228 1.78 1.41 35.29
CA ASN A 228 2.62 1.58 34.09
C ASN A 228 1.80 1.64 32.80
N ASN A 229 0.80 0.76 32.66
CA ASN A 229 -0.06 0.73 31.48
C ASN A 229 -0.94 2.00 31.41
N ARG A 230 -1.46 2.46 32.55
CA ARG A 230 -2.27 3.68 32.63
C ARG A 230 -1.44 4.92 32.34
N LEU A 231 -0.25 5.01 32.92
CA LEU A 231 0.69 6.10 32.63
C LEU A 231 1.02 6.16 31.15
N TYR A 232 1.36 5.04 30.54
CA TYR A 232 1.71 4.97 29.11
C TYR A 232 0.55 5.41 28.21
N LEU A 233 -0.67 4.99 28.52
CA LEU A 233 -1.86 5.42 27.79
C LEU A 233 -2.04 6.95 27.85
N ILE A 234 -1.96 7.54 29.05
CA ILE A 234 -2.12 8.99 29.25
C ILE A 234 -0.98 9.76 28.57
N CYS A 235 0.28 9.32 28.73
CA CYS A 235 1.43 9.91 28.07
C CYS A 235 1.29 9.87 26.54
N ARG A 236 0.80 8.76 25.98
CA ARG A 236 0.56 8.63 24.53
C ARG A 236 -0.54 9.58 24.03
N LEU A 237 -1.57 9.84 24.84
CA LEU A 237 -2.61 10.82 24.51
C LEU A 237 -2.02 12.23 24.58
N LEU A 238 -1.42 12.62 25.69
CA LEU A 238 -0.82 13.95 25.91
C LEU A 238 0.29 14.28 24.90
N ALA A 239 1.05 13.29 24.42
CA ALA A 239 2.08 13.49 23.39
C ALA A 239 1.54 14.18 22.12
N ASN A 240 0.25 14.06 21.81
CA ASN A 240 -0.37 14.73 20.66
C ASN A 240 -0.61 16.23 20.86
N ILE A 241 -0.53 16.73 22.09
CA ILE A 241 -0.69 18.16 22.43
C ILE A 241 0.57 18.78 23.06
N THR A 242 1.57 17.96 23.41
CA THR A 242 2.87 18.40 23.94
C THR A 242 4.00 18.35 22.90
N ASP A 243 3.65 18.44 21.61
CA ASP A 243 4.60 18.38 20.47
C ASP A 243 5.52 17.15 20.47
N ARG A 244 5.09 16.08 21.16
CA ARG A 244 5.88 14.86 21.42
C ARG A 244 7.28 15.15 22.02
N GLN A 245 7.44 16.26 22.72
CA GLN A 245 8.64 16.56 23.48
C GLN A 245 8.57 15.82 24.82
N ALA A 246 9.50 14.89 25.04
CA ALA A 246 9.50 14.04 26.24
C ALA A 246 9.65 14.87 27.53
N ASP A 247 10.44 15.94 27.50
CA ASP A 247 10.64 16.80 28.67
C ASP A 247 9.39 17.62 29.02
N ARG A 248 8.69 18.18 28.01
CA ARG A 248 7.42 18.86 28.19
C ARG A 248 6.33 17.89 28.68
N LEU A 249 6.30 16.68 28.13
CA LEU A 249 5.39 15.63 28.54
C LEU A 249 5.65 15.18 29.99
N PHE A 250 6.93 15.04 30.37
CA PHE A 250 7.36 14.66 31.72
C PHE A 250 6.96 15.70 32.79
N GLN A 251 6.91 16.98 32.41
CA GLN A 251 6.46 18.06 33.28
C GLN A 251 4.94 18.03 33.53
N VAL A 252 4.15 17.49 32.61
CA VAL A 252 2.67 17.53 32.68
C VAL A 252 2.02 16.18 32.99
N CYS A 253 2.70 15.06 32.76
CA CYS A 253 2.14 13.73 32.97
C CYS A 253 1.95 13.37 34.46
N PRO A 254 0.96 12.53 34.81
CA PRO A 254 0.80 12.06 36.18
C PRO A 254 1.93 11.11 36.59
N ARG A 255 2.21 10.99 37.89
CA ARG A 255 3.28 10.11 38.40
C ARG A 255 2.79 8.74 38.89
N PHE A 256 1.56 8.65 39.38
CA PHE A 256 0.95 7.43 39.94
C PHE A 256 1.84 6.64 40.93
N GLY A 257 2.77 7.30 41.62
CA GLY A 257 3.71 6.67 42.56
C GLY A 257 4.85 5.89 41.91
N LEU A 258 5.10 6.06 40.60
CA LEU A 258 6.24 5.50 39.88
C LEU A 258 7.48 6.38 40.05
N SER A 259 8.68 5.78 39.93
CA SER A 259 9.95 6.51 40.01
C SER A 259 10.12 7.48 38.85
N GLU A 260 10.93 8.53 39.03
CA GLU A 260 11.18 9.51 37.97
C GLU A 260 11.78 8.86 36.71
N ALA A 261 12.62 7.85 36.87
CA ALA A 261 13.21 7.10 35.77
C ALA A 261 12.15 6.33 34.97
N GLU A 262 11.19 5.68 35.64
CA GLU A 262 10.10 4.96 34.99
C GLU A 262 9.15 5.91 34.25
N VAL A 263 8.81 7.04 34.86
CA VAL A 263 7.95 8.06 34.24
C VAL A 263 8.63 8.66 33.01
N LYS A 264 9.94 8.94 33.08
CA LYS A 264 10.72 9.47 31.96
C LYS A 264 10.81 8.46 30.82
N ALA A 265 11.10 7.20 31.12
CA ALA A 265 11.11 6.11 30.14
C ALA A 265 9.73 5.94 29.47
N CYS A 266 8.64 6.10 30.24
CA CYS A 266 7.29 6.05 29.74
C CYS A 266 6.96 7.21 28.78
N CYS A 267 7.39 8.44 29.12
CA CYS A 267 7.25 9.61 28.25
C CYS A 267 8.04 9.44 26.93
N GLU A 268 9.28 8.97 27.00
CA GLU A 268 10.09 8.69 25.82
C GLU A 268 9.45 7.63 24.91
N SER A 269 8.94 6.55 25.51
CA SER A 269 8.25 5.47 24.80
C SER A 269 6.94 5.97 24.16
N ALA A 270 6.19 6.83 24.86
CA ALA A 270 4.98 7.43 24.34
C ALA A 270 5.25 8.33 23.14
N CYS A 271 6.30 9.17 23.18
CA CYS A 271 6.69 10.04 22.07
C CYS A 271 7.17 9.26 20.83
N LYS A 272 7.78 8.08 21.00
CA LYS A 272 8.22 7.18 19.92
C LYS A 272 7.10 6.36 19.27
N SER A 273 5.89 6.34 19.85
CA SER A 273 4.75 5.65 19.24
C SER A 273 4.39 6.26 17.87
N ALA A 274 3.84 5.44 16.95
CA ALA A 274 3.50 5.87 15.60
C ALA A 274 2.62 7.14 15.59
N ARG A 275 2.94 8.10 14.70
CA ARG A 275 2.15 9.31 14.52
C ARG A 275 0.78 8.93 13.95
N THR A 276 -0.27 9.44 14.56
CA THR A 276 -1.64 9.34 14.03
C THR A 276 -1.98 10.67 13.38
N GLU A 277 -2.40 10.66 12.11
CA GLU A 277 -2.83 11.87 11.37
C GLU A 277 -4.02 12.57 12.02
N LYS A 278 -4.78 11.88 12.89
CA LYS A 278 -5.93 12.40 13.62
C LYS A 278 -5.71 12.30 15.12
N LEU A 279 -6.21 13.30 15.86
CA LEU A 279 -6.18 13.30 17.33
C LEU A 279 -6.97 12.09 17.88
N PRO A 280 -6.41 11.32 18.85
CA PRO A 280 -7.15 10.24 19.47
C PRO A 280 -8.49 10.70 20.06
N TYR A 281 -9.56 9.95 19.81
CA TYR A 281 -10.93 10.34 20.14
C TYR A 281 -11.13 10.74 21.62
N VAL A 282 -10.48 10.02 22.54
CA VAL A 282 -10.50 10.29 23.99
C VAL A 282 -9.92 11.66 24.31
N LEU A 283 -8.74 11.97 23.75
CA LEU A 283 -8.10 13.27 23.94
C LEU A 283 -8.94 14.39 23.33
N TYR A 284 -9.45 14.21 22.12
CA TYR A 284 -10.37 15.18 21.52
C TYR A 284 -11.51 15.46 22.50
N LYS A 285 -12.18 14.42 23.02
CA LYS A 285 -13.39 14.60 23.84
C LYS A 285 -13.08 15.42 25.09
N VAL A 286 -11.93 15.17 25.74
CA VAL A 286 -11.44 15.96 26.87
C VAL A 286 -11.26 17.43 26.49
N LEU A 287 -10.57 17.70 25.38
CA LEU A 287 -10.31 19.09 24.94
C LEU A 287 -11.63 19.82 24.64
N ARG A 288 -12.61 19.15 24.03
CA ARG A 288 -13.94 19.70 23.77
C ARG A 288 -14.71 19.99 25.06
N ASP A 289 -14.70 19.07 26.02
CA ASP A 289 -15.42 19.25 27.29
C ASP A 289 -14.85 20.43 28.12
N LEU A 290 -13.56 20.73 27.93
CA LEU A 290 -12.89 21.86 28.56
C LEU A 290 -13.06 23.17 27.78
N GLY A 291 -13.78 23.19 26.65
CA GLY A 291 -14.06 24.39 25.87
C GLY A 291 -12.97 24.75 24.84
N ILE A 292 -12.05 23.83 24.53
CA ILE A 292 -11.06 24.00 23.46
C ILE A 292 -11.70 23.51 22.16
N ASP A 293 -12.36 24.42 21.45
CA ASP A 293 -12.80 24.15 20.08
C ASP A 293 -11.62 24.27 19.12
N GLY A 294 -11.37 23.19 18.39
CA GLY A 294 -10.28 23.07 17.44
C GLY A 294 -10.57 23.82 16.15
N SER A 295 -10.42 25.15 16.09
CA SER A 295 -10.07 25.77 14.82
C SER A 295 -8.60 25.43 14.51
N GLU A 296 -8.39 24.99 13.27
CA GLU A 296 -7.14 24.48 12.67
C GLU A 296 -6.72 23.04 13.08
N SER A 297 -7.09 22.11 12.18
CA SER A 297 -6.66 20.70 12.02
C SER A 297 -7.44 19.56 12.71
N ALA A 298 -8.55 19.80 13.39
CA ALA A 298 -9.45 18.74 13.83
C ALA A 298 -10.88 18.97 13.35
N THR A 299 -11.20 18.55 12.11
CA THR A 299 -12.59 18.22 11.77
C THR A 299 -12.99 17.00 12.61
N ARG A 300 -13.69 17.19 13.73
CA ARG A 300 -14.82 16.27 13.99
C ARG A 300 -15.94 16.68 13.05
N PRO A 301 -16.80 15.73 12.66
CA PRO A 301 -18.11 16.10 12.15
C PRO A 301 -18.82 16.84 13.30
N SER A 302 -18.90 18.17 13.18
CA SER A 302 -19.95 18.92 13.85
C SER A 302 -21.27 18.37 13.33
N ALA A 303 -22.21 18.12 14.24
CA ALA A 303 -23.58 17.75 13.91
C ALA A 303 -24.38 18.90 13.24
N GLU A 304 -23.69 19.94 12.80
CA GLU A 304 -24.19 21.11 12.08
C GLU A 304 -23.13 21.58 11.05
N GLU A 305 -22.39 20.66 10.41
CA GLU A 305 -21.89 20.96 9.05
C GLU A 305 -23.13 21.10 8.16
N GLU A 306 -23.44 22.32 7.74
CA GLU A 306 -24.16 22.50 6.48
C GLU A 306 -23.48 21.61 5.44
N SER A 307 -24.29 20.68 4.93
CA SER A 307 -23.97 19.61 4.00
C SER A 307 -22.80 19.93 3.06
N LYS A 308 -21.62 19.35 3.34
CA LYS A 308 -20.91 18.70 2.25
C LYS A 308 -21.87 17.61 1.76
N PRO A 309 -22.30 17.58 0.50
CA PRO A 309 -22.83 16.35 -0.03
C PRO A 309 -21.64 15.40 -0.05
N ALA A 310 -21.44 14.61 1.01
CA ALA A 310 -20.79 13.33 0.86
C ALA A 310 -21.48 12.71 -0.36
N LEU A 311 -20.73 12.39 -1.41
CA LEU A 311 -21.26 11.65 -2.54
C LEU A 311 -21.97 10.44 -1.92
N LEU A 312 -23.30 10.46 -1.88
CA LEU A 312 -24.04 9.38 -1.29
C LEU A 312 -23.64 8.12 -2.07
N PRO A 313 -23.38 6.99 -1.40
CA PRO A 313 -23.10 5.76 -2.12
C PRO A 313 -24.25 5.55 -3.12
N PRO A 314 -23.94 5.27 -4.39
CA PRO A 314 -24.97 5.20 -5.43
C PRO A 314 -25.97 4.11 -5.06
N SER A 315 -27.26 4.45 -5.19
CA SER A 315 -28.33 3.52 -4.86
C SER A 315 -28.28 2.33 -5.81
N MET A 316 -28.34 1.13 -5.25
CA MET A 316 -28.39 -0.10 -6.02
C MET A 316 -29.69 -0.19 -6.84
N PRO A 317 -29.64 -0.71 -8.09
CA PRO A 317 -30.85 -1.00 -8.86
C PRO A 317 -31.82 -1.88 -8.09
N GLN A 318 -33.10 -1.67 -8.34
CA GLN A 318 -34.15 -2.49 -7.72
C GLN A 318 -33.97 -3.97 -8.08
N PRO A 319 -34.27 -4.93 -7.18
CA PRO A 319 -34.12 -6.34 -7.49
C PRO A 319 -34.91 -6.80 -8.73
N SER A 320 -36.00 -6.13 -9.09
CA SER A 320 -36.76 -6.37 -10.33
C SER A 320 -35.99 -5.99 -11.61
N HIS A 321 -35.05 -5.04 -11.51
CA HIS A 321 -34.21 -4.56 -12.61
C HIS A 321 -32.91 -5.36 -12.73
N LEU A 322 -32.64 -6.32 -11.83
CA LEU A 322 -31.48 -7.20 -11.92
C LEU A 322 -31.76 -8.39 -12.84
N PRO A 323 -30.79 -8.84 -13.64
CA PRO A 323 -30.98 -10.00 -14.48
C PRO A 323 -31.19 -11.26 -13.63
N PRO A 324 -31.75 -12.33 -14.24
CA PRO A 324 -31.73 -13.67 -13.66
C PRO A 324 -30.32 -14.06 -13.20
N LEU A 325 -30.21 -15.00 -12.25
CA LEU A 325 -28.98 -15.31 -11.50
C LEU A 325 -28.61 -14.22 -10.47
N ILE A 326 -28.26 -13.00 -10.90
CA ILE A 326 -27.83 -11.94 -9.98
C ILE A 326 -28.98 -11.58 -9.03
N LYS A 327 -30.19 -11.42 -9.57
CA LYS A 327 -31.41 -11.18 -8.78
C LYS A 327 -31.58 -12.21 -7.68
N GLU A 328 -31.42 -13.49 -7.97
CA GLU A 328 -31.69 -14.58 -7.02
C GLU A 328 -30.72 -14.55 -5.84
N PHE A 329 -29.43 -14.27 -6.08
CA PHE A 329 -28.48 -14.06 -4.99
C PHE A 329 -28.81 -12.80 -4.17
N VAL A 330 -29.19 -11.71 -4.83
CA VAL A 330 -29.48 -10.43 -4.15
C VAL A 330 -30.74 -10.51 -3.28
N VAL A 331 -31.83 -11.13 -3.75
CA VAL A 331 -33.07 -11.23 -2.95
C VAL A 331 -32.93 -12.16 -1.75
N THR A 332 -31.95 -13.07 -1.77
CA THR A 332 -31.64 -13.96 -0.65
C THR A 332 -30.55 -13.41 0.28
N ALA A 333 -29.94 -12.28 -0.07
CA ALA A 333 -28.94 -11.59 0.73
C ALA A 333 -29.58 -10.65 1.77
N PRO A 334 -28.96 -10.48 2.95
CA PRO A 334 -29.28 -9.40 3.88
C PRO A 334 -29.06 -8.04 3.20
N ASP A 335 -29.81 -7.01 3.62
CA ASP A 335 -29.84 -5.71 2.93
C ASP A 335 -28.45 -5.08 2.77
N ASP A 336 -27.65 -5.05 3.85
CA ASP A 336 -26.28 -4.51 3.84
C ASP A 336 -25.33 -5.25 2.87
N PHE A 337 -25.65 -6.49 2.49
CA PHE A 337 -24.82 -7.33 1.63
C PHE A 337 -25.29 -7.31 0.18
N LYS A 338 -26.45 -6.72 -0.15
CA LYS A 338 -27.01 -6.76 -1.51
C LYS A 338 -26.06 -6.16 -2.56
N PRO A 339 -25.45 -4.97 -2.36
CA PRO A 339 -24.47 -4.42 -3.30
C PRO A 339 -23.27 -5.34 -3.50
N ALA A 340 -22.66 -5.82 -2.41
CA ALA A 340 -21.52 -6.73 -2.45
C ALA A 340 -21.86 -8.08 -3.09
N THR A 341 -23.08 -8.56 -2.90
CA THR A 341 -23.57 -9.80 -3.52
C THR A 341 -23.63 -9.65 -5.04
N ALA A 342 -24.19 -8.55 -5.56
CA ALA A 342 -24.24 -8.30 -7.00
C ALA A 342 -22.84 -8.12 -7.62
N MET A 343 -21.96 -7.35 -6.97
CA MET A 343 -20.59 -7.16 -7.44
C MET A 343 -19.78 -8.46 -7.42
N CYS A 344 -19.99 -9.32 -6.42
CA CYS A 344 -19.34 -10.64 -6.32
C CYS A 344 -19.75 -11.59 -7.46
N CYS A 345 -20.97 -11.45 -8.01
CA CYS A 345 -21.40 -12.24 -9.16
C CYS A 345 -20.59 -11.93 -10.44
N LEU A 346 -20.04 -10.71 -10.60
CA LEU A 346 -19.37 -10.29 -11.83
C LEU A 346 -18.15 -11.15 -12.23
N PRO A 347 -17.13 -11.37 -11.38
CA PRO A 347 -15.97 -12.19 -11.74
C PRO A 347 -16.37 -13.64 -12.02
N ILE A 348 -17.41 -14.16 -11.36
CA ILE A 348 -17.93 -15.51 -11.57
C ILE A 348 -18.64 -15.60 -12.93
N CYS A 349 -19.52 -14.65 -13.24
CA CYS A 349 -20.25 -14.63 -14.51
C CYS A 349 -19.32 -14.33 -15.69
N GLY A 350 -18.32 -13.47 -15.50
CA GLY A 350 -17.30 -13.19 -16.52
C GLY A 350 -16.40 -14.40 -16.79
N PHE A 351 -16.05 -15.14 -15.74
CA PHE A 351 -15.36 -16.41 -15.87
C PHE A 351 -16.19 -17.45 -16.63
N LEU A 352 -17.46 -17.63 -16.26
CA LEU A 352 -18.34 -18.60 -16.91
C LEU A 352 -18.67 -18.19 -18.36
N GLY A 353 -18.84 -16.90 -18.63
CA GLY A 353 -19.08 -16.31 -19.96
C GLY A 353 -17.80 -15.92 -20.69
N SER A 354 -16.76 -16.77 -20.62
CA SER A 354 -15.41 -16.47 -21.12
C SER A 354 -15.32 -16.05 -22.58
N ARG A 355 -16.26 -16.48 -23.42
CA ARG A 355 -16.27 -16.22 -24.86
C ARG A 355 -17.10 -15.00 -25.26
N LEU A 356 -17.73 -14.31 -24.31
CA LEU A 356 -18.46 -13.07 -24.59
C LEU A 356 -17.50 -11.95 -25.01
N ARG A 357 -17.85 -11.22 -26.07
CA ARG A 357 -17.12 -10.06 -26.57
C ARG A 357 -18.05 -8.94 -26.95
N ALA A 358 -17.65 -7.70 -26.72
CA ALA A 358 -18.34 -6.52 -27.23
C ALA A 358 -17.35 -5.38 -27.49
N ARG A 359 -17.62 -4.55 -28.50
CA ARG A 359 -16.79 -3.39 -28.81
C ARG A 359 -17.12 -2.21 -27.88
N TYR A 360 -16.12 -1.62 -27.24
CA TYR A 360 -16.28 -0.47 -26.36
C TYR A 360 -16.11 0.86 -27.11
N LEU A 361 -16.26 1.98 -26.40
CA LEU A 361 -16.22 3.35 -26.90
C LEU A 361 -14.92 3.72 -27.60
N ASP A 362 -13.81 3.14 -27.17
CA ASP A 362 -12.48 3.30 -27.78
C ASP A 362 -12.32 2.51 -29.10
N GLY A 363 -13.31 1.70 -29.46
CA GLY A 363 -13.27 0.83 -30.62
C GLY A 363 -12.63 -0.53 -30.34
N ASP A 364 -12.10 -0.79 -29.16
CA ASP A 364 -11.49 -2.07 -28.83
C ASP A 364 -12.52 -3.12 -28.40
N LEU A 365 -12.20 -4.39 -28.66
CA LEU A 365 -12.99 -5.51 -28.20
C LEU A 365 -12.71 -5.75 -26.70
N GLN A 366 -13.76 -5.93 -25.90
CA GLN A 366 -13.65 -6.17 -24.46
C GLN A 366 -14.08 -7.59 -24.10
N ALA A 367 -13.39 -8.18 -23.12
CA ALA A 367 -13.77 -9.43 -22.45
C ALA A 367 -14.30 -9.14 -21.03
N PRO A 368 -15.11 -10.04 -20.44
CA PRO A 368 -15.66 -9.85 -19.10
C PRO A 368 -14.64 -10.24 -18.01
N SER A 369 -13.50 -9.54 -17.98
CA SER A 369 -12.50 -9.64 -16.91
C SER A 369 -12.83 -8.65 -15.79
N PHE A 370 -12.78 -9.12 -14.55
CA PHE A 370 -13.07 -8.35 -13.33
C PHE A 370 -12.12 -8.74 -12.20
N ILE A 371 -11.66 -7.73 -11.46
CA ILE A 371 -11.00 -7.91 -10.17
C ILE A 371 -11.89 -7.28 -9.11
N VAL A 372 -12.49 -8.09 -8.25
CA VAL A 372 -13.41 -7.64 -7.20
C VAL A 372 -12.79 -7.87 -5.82
N ASN A 373 -12.79 -6.82 -5.01
CA ASN A 373 -12.26 -6.80 -3.66
C ASN A 373 -13.37 -6.42 -2.68
N ILE A 374 -13.82 -7.36 -1.86
CA ILE A 374 -14.79 -7.11 -0.79
C ILE A 374 -14.04 -6.77 0.50
N ILE A 375 -14.30 -5.59 1.02
CA ILE A 375 -13.63 -5.00 2.17
C ILE A 375 -14.62 -4.98 3.33
N ALA A 376 -14.31 -5.72 4.40
CA ALA A 376 -15.10 -5.68 5.62
C ALA A 376 -14.28 -6.10 6.85
N PRO A 377 -14.58 -5.57 8.05
CA PRO A 377 -13.95 -6.01 9.30
C PRO A 377 -13.99 -7.53 9.50
N ALA A 378 -13.12 -8.04 10.38
CA ALA A 378 -13.22 -9.42 10.83
C ALA A 378 -14.60 -9.68 11.47
N ALA A 379 -15.08 -10.92 11.37
CA ALA A 379 -16.40 -11.33 11.88
C ALA A 379 -17.62 -10.54 11.36
N SER A 380 -17.48 -9.79 10.26
CA SER A 380 -18.59 -9.05 9.63
C SER A 380 -19.57 -9.94 8.86
N GLY A 381 -19.31 -11.24 8.69
CA GLY A 381 -20.12 -12.13 7.86
C GLY A 381 -19.75 -12.13 6.36
N LYS A 382 -18.68 -11.43 5.96
CA LYS A 382 -18.21 -11.38 4.55
C LYS A 382 -18.00 -12.74 3.88
N GLY A 383 -17.57 -13.76 4.64
CA GLY A 383 -17.34 -15.12 4.13
C GLY A 383 -18.60 -15.76 3.52
N SER A 384 -19.79 -15.32 3.93
CA SER A 384 -21.05 -15.81 3.35
C SER A 384 -21.23 -15.50 1.86
N LEU A 385 -20.44 -14.58 1.29
CA LEU A 385 -20.43 -14.29 -0.14
C LEU A 385 -19.80 -15.43 -0.97
N LEU A 386 -18.99 -16.30 -0.36
CA LEU A 386 -18.37 -17.45 -1.03
C LEU A 386 -19.39 -18.53 -1.46
N ARG A 387 -20.62 -18.49 -0.92
CA ARG A 387 -21.76 -19.26 -1.45
C ARG A 387 -21.96 -19.07 -2.95
N ILE A 388 -21.67 -17.89 -3.49
CA ILE A 388 -21.86 -17.57 -4.91
C ILE A 388 -20.95 -18.46 -5.78
N PRO A 389 -19.61 -18.42 -5.64
CA PRO A 389 -18.75 -19.33 -6.38
C PRO A 389 -19.01 -20.81 -6.04
N ASP A 390 -19.33 -21.15 -4.80
CA ASP A 390 -19.58 -22.55 -4.42
C ASP A 390 -20.75 -23.16 -5.20
N ILE A 391 -21.81 -22.38 -5.44
CA ILE A 391 -22.97 -22.82 -6.24
C ILE A 391 -22.69 -22.73 -7.74
N CYS A 392 -22.09 -21.64 -8.21
CA CYS A 392 -21.96 -21.38 -9.64
C CYS A 392 -20.82 -22.15 -10.31
N LEU A 393 -19.77 -22.51 -9.56
CA LEU A 393 -18.57 -23.16 -10.09
C LEU A 393 -18.55 -24.67 -9.85
N GLU A 394 -19.56 -25.24 -9.19
CA GLU A 394 -19.65 -26.68 -8.84
C GLU A 394 -19.26 -27.60 -10.01
N LYS A 395 -19.89 -27.42 -11.17
CA LYS A 395 -19.63 -28.25 -12.37
C LYS A 395 -18.21 -28.07 -12.92
N ILE A 396 -17.66 -26.85 -12.86
CA ILE A 396 -16.31 -26.57 -13.37
C ILE A 396 -15.26 -27.13 -12.41
N ARG A 397 -15.45 -26.97 -11.09
CA ARG A 397 -14.55 -27.52 -10.09
C ARG A 397 -14.44 -29.05 -10.18
N ALA A 398 -15.57 -29.73 -10.38
CA ALA A 398 -15.56 -31.17 -10.61
C ALA A 398 -14.69 -31.57 -11.83
N LYS A 399 -14.85 -30.88 -12.97
CA LYS A 399 -14.02 -31.11 -14.16
C LYS A 399 -12.54 -30.76 -13.96
N ASP A 400 -12.27 -29.67 -13.24
CA ASP A 400 -10.91 -29.26 -12.91
C ASP A 400 -10.22 -30.28 -12.00
N ASP A 401 -10.96 -30.89 -11.06
CA ASP A 401 -10.46 -31.92 -10.16
C ASP A 401 -10.15 -33.23 -10.90
N GLU A 402 -11.02 -33.65 -11.83
CA GLU A 402 -10.74 -34.75 -12.76
C GLU A 402 -9.45 -34.48 -13.57
N GLY A 403 -9.30 -33.24 -14.08
CA GLY A 403 -8.09 -32.83 -14.79
C GLY A 403 -6.83 -32.90 -13.93
N ARG A 404 -6.90 -32.42 -12.68
CA ARG A 404 -5.78 -32.54 -11.72
C ARG A 404 -5.45 -33.99 -11.41
N GLU A 405 -6.45 -34.87 -11.30
CA GLU A 405 -6.24 -36.30 -11.07
C GLU A 405 -5.52 -36.96 -12.25
N GLN A 406 -5.89 -36.62 -13.49
CA GLN A 406 -5.17 -37.09 -14.68
C GLN A 406 -3.69 -36.66 -14.68
N GLU A 407 -3.40 -35.41 -14.31
CA GLU A 407 -2.03 -34.92 -14.19
C GLU A 407 -1.26 -35.62 -13.07
N MET A 408 -1.90 -35.87 -11.91
CA MET A 408 -1.29 -36.59 -10.79
C MET A 408 -0.95 -38.04 -11.18
N GLU A 409 -1.87 -38.72 -11.87
CA GLU A 409 -1.66 -40.09 -12.34
C GLU A 409 -0.55 -40.16 -13.38
N TYR A 410 -0.50 -39.22 -14.31
CA TYR A 410 0.60 -39.09 -15.25
C TYR A 410 1.95 -38.91 -14.54
N GLN A 411 2.03 -38.00 -13.55
CA GLN A 411 3.26 -37.82 -12.78
C GLN A 411 3.68 -39.07 -12.01
N ARG A 412 2.72 -39.84 -11.50
CA ARG A 412 2.97 -41.13 -10.83
C ARG A 412 3.56 -42.14 -11.81
N GLN A 413 2.94 -42.30 -12.98
CA GLN A 413 3.41 -43.23 -14.02
C GLN A 413 4.77 -42.81 -14.59
N ALA A 414 4.98 -41.53 -14.86
CA ALA A 414 6.27 -41.00 -15.32
C ALA A 414 7.39 -41.25 -14.30
N LYS A 415 7.09 -41.17 -12.99
CA LYS A 415 8.06 -41.52 -11.93
C LYS A 415 8.36 -43.01 -11.86
N LEU A 416 7.39 -43.88 -12.12
CA LEU A 416 7.58 -45.34 -12.15
C LEU A 416 8.34 -45.79 -13.41
N ASN A 417 8.09 -45.13 -14.55
CA ASN A 417 8.63 -45.49 -15.86
C ASN A 417 9.83 -44.63 -16.29
N LYS A 418 10.58 -44.03 -15.36
CA LYS A 418 11.70 -43.10 -15.65
C LYS A 418 12.72 -43.63 -16.67
N ASN A 419 12.90 -44.95 -16.76
CA ASN A 419 13.88 -45.60 -17.62
C ASN A 419 13.31 -46.09 -18.96
N GLN A 420 12.01 -45.90 -19.24
CA GLN A 420 11.44 -46.28 -20.53
C GLN A 420 11.84 -45.30 -21.62
N LYS A 421 12.25 -45.84 -22.79
CA LYS A 421 12.69 -45.06 -23.96
C LYS A 421 11.57 -44.19 -24.57
N LYS A 422 10.30 -44.51 -24.32
CA LYS A 422 9.14 -43.72 -24.73
C LYS A 422 8.34 -43.37 -23.48
N GLN A 423 8.35 -42.10 -23.10
CA GLN A 423 7.44 -41.59 -22.09
C GLN A 423 6.06 -41.36 -22.73
N MET A 424 5.01 -41.56 -21.93
CA MET A 424 3.65 -41.20 -22.33
C MET A 424 3.56 -39.69 -22.53
N GLU A 425 2.64 -39.23 -23.39
CA GLU A 425 2.41 -37.81 -23.60
C GLU A 425 1.75 -37.18 -22.35
N GLU A 426 2.21 -36.00 -21.95
CA GLU A 426 1.63 -35.30 -20.78
C GLU A 426 0.19 -34.88 -21.09
N PRO A 427 -0.81 -35.27 -20.27
CA PRO A 427 -2.19 -34.82 -20.46
C PRO A 427 -2.27 -33.31 -20.29
N GLN A 428 -3.12 -32.66 -21.10
CA GLN A 428 -3.34 -31.21 -21.06
C GLN A 428 -4.79 -30.86 -20.73
N PRO A 429 -5.26 -31.19 -19.52
CA PRO A 429 -6.63 -30.88 -19.12
C PRO A 429 -6.82 -29.37 -18.99
N ILE A 430 -8.05 -28.92 -19.25
CA ILE A 430 -8.46 -27.54 -19.04
C ILE A 430 -8.79 -27.38 -17.55
N VAL A 431 -7.89 -26.75 -16.79
CA VAL A 431 -8.08 -26.45 -15.37
C VAL A 431 -8.13 -24.93 -15.18
N ARG A 432 -9.20 -24.40 -14.58
CA ARG A 432 -9.53 -22.98 -14.68
C ARG A 432 -9.74 -22.23 -13.35
N ASP A 433 -10.20 -22.90 -12.29
CA ASP A 433 -10.24 -22.36 -10.92
C ASP A 433 -8.86 -22.58 -10.26
N ILE A 434 -8.04 -21.53 -10.22
CA ILE A 434 -6.65 -21.59 -9.80
C ILE A 434 -6.52 -21.00 -8.39
N PRO A 435 -5.78 -21.63 -7.46
CA PRO A 435 -5.52 -21.02 -6.16
C PRO A 435 -4.71 -19.72 -6.30
N ALA A 436 -5.00 -18.73 -5.45
CA ALA A 436 -4.24 -17.47 -5.42
C ALA A 436 -2.72 -17.69 -5.20
N LYS A 437 -2.37 -18.78 -4.50
CA LYS A 437 -1.00 -19.27 -4.32
C LYS A 437 -0.58 -20.18 -5.48
N VAL A 438 -0.25 -19.57 -6.61
CA VAL A 438 0.30 -20.22 -7.81
C VAL A 438 1.56 -19.48 -8.29
N SER A 439 2.52 -20.18 -8.89
CA SER A 439 3.68 -19.54 -9.54
C SER A 439 3.28 -18.94 -10.88
N VAL A 440 4.03 -17.94 -11.37
CA VAL A 440 3.76 -17.30 -12.68
C VAL A 440 3.85 -18.33 -13.82
N ALA A 441 4.85 -19.21 -13.79
CA ALA A 441 5.01 -20.26 -14.80
C ALA A 441 3.83 -21.23 -14.84
N GLN A 442 3.30 -21.65 -13.69
CA GLN A 442 2.10 -22.50 -13.66
C GLN A 442 0.85 -21.74 -14.10
N LEU A 443 0.67 -20.50 -13.66
CA LEU A 443 -0.45 -19.68 -14.10
C LEU A 443 -0.46 -19.52 -15.64
N LEU A 444 0.73 -19.30 -16.23
CA LEU A 444 0.91 -19.22 -17.67
C LEU A 444 0.60 -20.55 -18.38
N LYS A 445 1.08 -21.69 -17.83
CA LYS A 445 0.74 -23.03 -18.34
C LYS A 445 -0.76 -23.27 -18.35
N ARG A 446 -1.44 -22.96 -17.25
CA ARG A 446 -2.91 -23.06 -17.14
C ARG A 446 -3.62 -22.15 -18.15
N MET A 447 -3.12 -20.94 -18.37
CA MET A 447 -3.73 -20.00 -19.32
C MET A 447 -3.61 -20.48 -20.77
N VAL A 448 -2.46 -21.06 -21.15
CA VAL A 448 -2.27 -21.67 -22.47
C VAL A 448 -3.20 -22.88 -22.63
N GLN A 449 -3.26 -23.77 -21.63
CA GLN A 449 -4.15 -24.94 -21.62
C GLN A 449 -5.63 -24.55 -21.66
N ALA A 450 -6.00 -23.39 -21.11
CA ALA A 450 -7.37 -22.89 -21.14
C ALA A 450 -7.86 -22.49 -22.55
N ARG A 451 -7.00 -22.48 -23.57
CA ARG A 451 -7.36 -22.28 -25.00
C ARG A 451 -8.24 -21.05 -25.22
N GLY A 452 -7.91 -19.96 -24.52
CA GLY A 452 -8.60 -18.67 -24.63
C GLY A 452 -9.84 -18.51 -23.75
N LEU A 453 -10.13 -19.45 -22.85
CA LEU A 453 -11.06 -19.29 -21.74
C LEU A 453 -10.41 -18.53 -20.58
N HIS A 454 -11.21 -17.94 -19.68
CA HIS A 454 -10.69 -17.23 -18.51
C HIS A 454 -10.26 -18.21 -17.43
N LEU A 455 -9.21 -17.85 -16.69
CA LEU A 455 -8.95 -18.42 -15.37
C LEU A 455 -9.63 -17.56 -14.30
N ILE A 456 -9.84 -18.13 -13.11
CA ILE A 456 -10.28 -17.39 -11.93
C ILE A 456 -9.45 -17.78 -10.72
N SER A 457 -9.25 -16.84 -9.81
CA SER A 457 -8.88 -17.15 -8.43
C SER A 457 -9.83 -16.51 -7.44
N ILE A 458 -10.15 -17.26 -6.39
CA ILE A 458 -10.98 -16.80 -5.29
C ILE A 458 -10.15 -16.88 -4.01
N SER A 459 -9.95 -15.74 -3.36
CA SER A 459 -9.19 -15.62 -2.12
C SER A 459 -10.10 -15.16 -0.99
N PRO A 460 -10.49 -16.04 -0.05
CA PRO A 460 -11.26 -15.67 1.15
C PRO A 460 -10.55 -14.65 2.04
N GLU A 461 -9.22 -14.56 1.92
CA GLU A 461 -8.36 -13.65 2.66
C GLU A 461 -7.39 -12.93 1.73
N ALA A 462 -7.42 -11.59 1.75
CA ALA A 462 -6.54 -10.76 0.95
C ALA A 462 -5.06 -10.96 1.27
N ASP A 463 -4.72 -11.30 2.52
CA ASP A 463 -3.32 -11.54 2.91
C ASP A 463 -2.69 -12.73 2.17
N THR A 464 -3.48 -13.63 1.57
CA THR A 464 -2.94 -14.73 0.74
C THR A 464 -2.28 -14.20 -0.53
N LEU A 465 -2.75 -13.07 -1.07
CA LEU A 465 -2.17 -12.42 -2.23
C LEU A 465 -0.78 -11.86 -1.92
N THR A 466 -0.59 -11.27 -0.73
CA THR A 466 0.67 -10.63 -0.32
C THR A 466 1.65 -11.61 0.31
N ASN A 467 1.18 -12.55 1.13
CA ASN A 467 2.03 -13.50 1.86
C ASN A 467 2.67 -14.56 0.98
N SER A 468 2.08 -14.85 -0.19
CA SER A 468 2.61 -15.84 -1.12
C SER A 468 3.87 -15.37 -1.87
N ASN A 469 4.32 -14.11 -1.72
CA ASN A 469 5.27 -13.49 -2.65
C ASN A 469 6.34 -12.58 -1.99
N LYS A 470 7.02 -13.05 -0.94
CA LYS A 470 8.25 -12.39 -0.44
C LYS A 470 9.40 -12.69 -1.40
N SER A 471 9.63 -11.83 -2.42
CA SER A 471 10.82 -11.71 -3.33
C SER A 471 10.42 -11.34 -4.78
N GLY A 472 9.98 -10.10 -5.03
CA GLY A 472 9.74 -9.55 -6.40
C GLY A 472 8.56 -10.15 -7.20
N MET A 473 8.07 -11.33 -6.84
CA MET A 473 6.96 -12.02 -7.52
C MET A 473 5.62 -11.29 -7.42
N TRP A 474 5.43 -10.42 -6.41
CA TRP A 474 4.23 -9.60 -6.31
C TRP A 474 4.13 -8.61 -7.47
N ALA A 475 5.24 -7.97 -7.85
CA ALA A 475 5.28 -7.05 -8.98
C ALA A 475 4.87 -7.75 -10.28
N GLN A 476 5.35 -8.98 -10.50
CA GLN A 476 4.98 -9.80 -11.65
C GLN A 476 3.48 -10.17 -11.66
N LYS A 477 2.90 -10.52 -10.51
CA LYS A 477 1.45 -10.80 -10.43
C LYS A 477 0.60 -9.55 -10.60
N SER A 478 1.01 -8.42 -10.03
CA SER A 478 0.34 -7.13 -10.26
C SER A 478 0.29 -6.82 -11.76
N ASP A 479 1.41 -7.06 -12.46
CA ASP A 479 1.47 -6.88 -13.90
C ASP A 479 0.52 -7.79 -14.67
N ILE A 480 0.51 -9.08 -14.35
CA ILE A 480 -0.46 -10.04 -14.93
C ILE A 480 -1.89 -9.58 -14.71
N TYR A 481 -2.22 -9.10 -13.51
CA TYR A 481 -3.56 -8.61 -13.20
C TYR A 481 -3.92 -7.37 -14.00
N ARG A 482 -2.99 -6.44 -14.25
CA ARG A 482 -3.22 -5.29 -15.13
C ARG A 482 -3.45 -5.72 -16.57
N VAL A 483 -2.57 -6.56 -17.11
CA VAL A 483 -2.62 -7.06 -18.49
C VAL A 483 -3.92 -7.84 -18.73
N ALA A 484 -4.38 -8.61 -17.74
CA ALA A 484 -5.64 -9.33 -17.80
C ALA A 484 -6.88 -8.43 -17.95
N GLN A 485 -6.76 -7.17 -17.52
CA GLN A 485 -7.82 -6.17 -17.56
C GLN A 485 -7.75 -5.27 -18.78
N ASP A 486 -6.79 -5.46 -19.70
CA ASP A 486 -6.71 -4.67 -20.92
C ASP A 486 -7.50 -5.32 -22.06
N ALA A 487 -8.41 -4.57 -22.68
CA ALA A 487 -9.25 -4.98 -23.80
C ALA A 487 -9.91 -6.37 -23.60
N ASP A 488 -9.64 -7.31 -24.50
CA ASP A 488 -10.13 -8.69 -24.43
C ASP A 488 -9.12 -9.66 -23.80
N GLY A 489 -8.13 -9.14 -23.10
CA GLY A 489 -7.01 -9.87 -22.51
C GLY A 489 -5.70 -9.52 -23.21
N GLY A 490 -4.86 -8.72 -22.56
CA GLY A 490 -3.57 -8.30 -23.09
C GLY A 490 -2.62 -9.48 -23.32
N ARG A 491 -1.64 -9.29 -24.20
CA ARG A 491 -0.59 -10.29 -24.43
C ARG A 491 0.35 -10.33 -23.23
N TYR A 492 0.53 -11.51 -22.66
CA TYR A 492 1.49 -11.77 -21.60
C TYR A 492 2.29 -13.03 -21.94
N GLY A 493 3.56 -13.04 -21.59
CA GLY A 493 4.41 -14.20 -21.80
C GLY A 493 5.71 -14.09 -21.04
N GLN A 494 6.41 -15.21 -20.95
CA GLN A 494 7.78 -15.28 -20.47
C GLN A 494 8.55 -16.23 -21.40
N ASP A 495 9.80 -15.89 -21.68
CA ASP A 495 10.67 -16.68 -22.54
C ASP A 495 12.00 -16.92 -21.82
N TYR A 496 12.03 -17.99 -21.05
CA TYR A 496 13.21 -18.45 -20.32
C TYR A 496 13.93 -19.54 -21.10
N LYS A 497 15.27 -19.49 -21.08
CA LYS A 497 16.15 -20.43 -21.78
C LYS A 497 16.19 -21.83 -21.16
N SER A 498 15.67 -22.02 -19.95
CA SER A 498 15.75 -23.31 -19.23
C SER A 498 14.51 -24.17 -19.47
N ASP A 499 14.74 -25.44 -19.84
CA ASP A 499 13.69 -26.46 -20.01
C ASP A 499 12.88 -26.72 -18.73
N ALA A 500 13.38 -26.29 -17.57
CA ALA A 500 12.72 -26.43 -16.28
C ALA A 500 11.62 -25.37 -16.04
N SER A 501 11.54 -24.33 -16.87
CA SER A 501 10.57 -23.24 -16.73
C SER A 501 9.64 -23.18 -17.94
N PHE A 502 8.33 -23.04 -17.69
CA PHE A 502 7.35 -23.03 -18.77
C PHE A 502 7.40 -21.69 -19.52
N SER A 503 7.88 -21.70 -20.76
CA SER A 503 7.97 -20.53 -21.63
C SER A 503 6.82 -20.52 -22.65
N ALA A 504 6.03 -19.45 -22.68
CA ALA A 504 4.94 -19.28 -23.63
C ALA A 504 4.48 -17.82 -23.70
N THR A 505 3.71 -17.48 -24.73
CA THR A 505 2.96 -16.23 -24.82
C THR A 505 1.49 -16.54 -25.06
N CYS A 506 0.59 -15.86 -24.36
CA CYS A 506 -0.85 -16.02 -24.51
C CYS A 506 -1.60 -14.68 -24.29
N ARG A 507 -2.91 -14.67 -24.59
CA ARG A 507 -3.79 -13.60 -24.10
C ARG A 507 -4.21 -13.91 -22.67
N MET A 508 -3.87 -13.03 -21.75
CA MET A 508 -4.19 -13.19 -20.33
C MET A 508 -5.65 -12.81 -20.09
N ARG A 509 -6.48 -13.79 -19.75
CA ARG A 509 -7.90 -13.59 -19.42
C ARG A 509 -8.17 -14.10 -18.02
N TYR A 510 -8.26 -13.20 -17.05
CA TYR A 510 -8.20 -13.59 -15.64
C TYR A 510 -9.19 -12.80 -14.80
N ASN A 511 -9.96 -13.53 -13.97
CA ASN A 511 -10.87 -12.97 -12.98
C ASN A 511 -10.32 -13.20 -11.57
N LEU A 512 -10.50 -12.22 -10.69
CA LEU A 512 -10.06 -12.32 -9.30
C LEU A 512 -11.18 -11.88 -8.36
N LEU A 513 -11.52 -12.71 -7.39
CA LEU A 513 -12.40 -12.37 -6.28
C LEU A 513 -11.61 -12.46 -4.99
N THR A 514 -11.52 -11.36 -4.25
CA THR A 514 -10.80 -11.30 -2.97
C THR A 514 -11.70 -10.75 -1.89
N LEU A 515 -11.67 -11.38 -0.72
CA LEU A 515 -12.31 -10.90 0.49
C LEU A 515 -11.21 -10.52 1.50
N GLY A 516 -11.36 -9.41 2.21
CA GLY A 516 -10.31 -8.96 3.12
C GLY A 516 -10.78 -7.97 4.17
N THR A 517 -9.96 -7.81 5.20
CA THR A 517 -10.09 -6.69 6.14
C THR A 517 -9.53 -5.42 5.49
N PRO A 518 -9.93 -4.22 5.95
CA PRO A 518 -9.40 -2.96 5.42
C PRO A 518 -7.86 -2.92 5.39
N GLY A 519 -7.21 -3.40 6.45
CA GLY A 519 -5.74 -3.45 6.52
C GLY A 519 -5.10 -4.43 5.54
N ALA A 520 -5.68 -5.62 5.35
CA ALA A 520 -5.17 -6.61 4.40
C ALA A 520 -5.30 -6.13 2.94
N ILE A 521 -6.44 -5.51 2.60
CA ILE A 521 -6.65 -4.92 1.28
C ILE A 521 -5.71 -3.73 1.05
N ALA A 522 -5.50 -2.88 2.06
CA ALA A 522 -4.55 -1.77 1.96
C ALA A 522 -3.10 -2.26 1.71
N ARG A 523 -2.70 -3.41 2.28
CA ARG A 523 -1.40 -4.03 1.99
C ARG A 523 -1.32 -4.63 0.59
N ALA A 524 -2.38 -5.27 0.12
CA ALA A 524 -2.43 -5.83 -1.23
C ALA A 524 -2.50 -4.76 -2.32
N TYR A 525 -3.04 -3.58 -2.00
CA TYR A 525 -3.21 -2.47 -2.93
C TYR A 525 -2.69 -1.18 -2.29
N PRO A 526 -1.37 -1.06 -2.09
CA PRO A 526 -0.77 0.03 -1.32
C PRO A 526 -0.74 1.35 -2.07
N ASP A 527 -0.64 1.30 -3.40
CA ASP A 527 -0.35 2.43 -4.24
C ASP A 527 -1.26 2.54 -5.47
N VAL A 528 -1.72 3.76 -5.73
CA VAL A 528 -2.50 4.14 -6.91
C VAL A 528 -1.60 4.21 -8.14
N GLU A 529 -0.31 4.54 -7.98
CA GLU A 529 0.65 4.70 -9.08
C GLU A 529 0.85 3.40 -9.87
N ASP A 530 0.78 2.26 -9.19
CA ASP A 530 0.93 0.93 -9.82
C ASP A 530 -0.18 0.62 -10.83
N GLY A 531 -1.24 1.44 -10.91
CA GLY A 531 -2.28 1.36 -11.94
C GLY A 531 -3.24 0.17 -11.81
N LEU A 532 -2.95 -0.80 -10.94
CA LEU A 532 -3.81 -1.94 -10.65
C LEU A 532 -5.08 -1.51 -9.92
N ILE A 533 -4.98 -0.59 -8.95
CA ILE A 533 -6.12 -0.12 -8.14
C ILE A 533 -7.26 0.41 -9.02
N THR A 534 -6.90 1.18 -10.05
CA THR A 534 -7.88 1.78 -10.98
C THR A 534 -8.63 0.74 -11.82
N ARG A 535 -8.14 -0.50 -11.90
CA ARG A 535 -8.74 -1.62 -12.63
C ARG A 535 -9.57 -2.55 -11.72
N CYS A 536 -9.67 -2.23 -10.44
CA CYS A 536 -10.35 -3.06 -9.44
C CYS A 536 -11.72 -2.49 -9.05
N ILE A 537 -12.67 -3.38 -8.75
CA ILE A 537 -13.92 -3.06 -8.07
C ILE A 537 -13.70 -3.19 -6.57
N MET A 538 -13.63 -2.06 -5.87
CA MET A 538 -13.52 -2.02 -4.41
C MET A 538 -14.92 -1.88 -3.82
N VAL A 539 -15.34 -2.84 -2.98
CA VAL A 539 -16.67 -2.84 -2.36
C VAL A 539 -16.53 -2.90 -0.86
N GLU A 540 -16.94 -1.83 -0.17
CA GLU A 540 -16.96 -1.78 1.29
C GLU A 540 -18.32 -2.23 1.82
N LEU A 541 -18.33 -3.18 2.76
CA LEU A 541 -19.55 -3.51 3.48
C LEU A 541 -19.87 -2.42 4.51
N PRO A 542 -21.16 -2.06 4.68
CA PRO A 542 -21.59 -1.17 5.75
C PRO A 542 -21.14 -1.69 7.12
N SER A 543 -20.92 -0.77 8.06
CA SER A 543 -20.57 -1.13 9.44
C SER A 543 -21.63 -2.05 10.05
N GLN A 544 -21.17 -3.20 10.52
CA GLN A 544 -22.00 -4.18 11.24
C GLN A 544 -21.99 -3.95 12.77
N PHE A 545 -21.34 -2.88 13.24
CA PHE A 545 -21.24 -2.58 14.67
C PHE A 545 -22.64 -2.39 15.28
N GLY A 546 -22.95 -3.16 16.31
CA GLY A 546 -24.24 -3.10 17.02
C GLY A 546 -25.43 -3.69 16.26
N LYS A 547 -25.23 -4.22 15.04
CA LYS A 547 -26.30 -4.90 14.28
C LYS A 547 -26.43 -6.36 14.72
N ALA A 548 -27.64 -6.90 14.60
CA ALA A 548 -27.87 -8.33 14.77
C ALA A 548 -27.12 -9.13 13.70
N MET A 549 -26.83 -10.41 13.98
CA MET A 549 -26.17 -11.29 13.03
C MET A 549 -26.97 -11.36 11.71
N PRO A 550 -26.36 -11.07 10.56
CA PRO A 550 -27.07 -11.07 9.29
C PRO A 550 -27.57 -12.48 8.93
N VAL A 551 -28.88 -12.61 8.74
CA VAL A 551 -29.52 -13.88 8.36
C VAL A 551 -29.76 -13.91 6.86
N ARG A 552 -29.22 -14.93 6.18
CA ARG A 552 -29.45 -15.16 4.75
C ARG A 552 -30.66 -16.07 4.55
N LYS A 553 -31.44 -15.78 3.51
CA LYS A 553 -32.50 -16.70 3.09
C LYS A 553 -31.89 -17.86 2.31
N GLN A 554 -32.41 -19.07 2.52
CA GLN A 554 -32.10 -20.20 1.66
C GLN A 554 -32.75 -20.00 0.29
N PHE A 555 -32.15 -20.59 -0.74
CA PHE A 555 -32.80 -20.62 -2.05
C PHE A 555 -33.98 -21.59 -2.03
N SER A 556 -35.08 -21.22 -2.68
CA SER A 556 -36.07 -22.20 -3.11
C SER A 556 -35.55 -22.99 -4.33
N GLU A 557 -36.16 -24.15 -4.60
CA GLU A 557 -35.81 -24.99 -5.75
C GLU A 557 -35.96 -24.24 -7.08
N ALA A 558 -37.01 -23.43 -7.21
CA ALA A 558 -37.24 -22.61 -8.40
C ALA A 558 -36.10 -21.60 -8.63
N GLN A 559 -35.60 -20.98 -7.56
CA GLN A 559 -34.49 -20.03 -7.66
C GLN A 559 -33.18 -20.72 -8.01
N LEU A 560 -32.90 -21.89 -7.42
CA LEU A 560 -31.73 -22.71 -7.79
C LEU A 560 -31.80 -23.13 -9.26
N LYS A 561 -32.98 -23.50 -9.76
CA LYS A 561 -33.18 -23.84 -11.17
C LYS A 561 -32.83 -22.65 -12.07
N VAL A 562 -33.32 -21.46 -11.77
CA VAL A 562 -32.98 -20.23 -12.52
C VAL A 562 -31.48 -19.95 -12.51
N VAL A 563 -30.82 -20.09 -11.36
CA VAL A 563 -29.36 -19.90 -11.25
C VAL A 563 -28.62 -20.92 -12.13
N LYS A 564 -28.97 -22.20 -12.04
CA LYS A 564 -28.36 -23.29 -12.82
C LYS A 564 -28.54 -23.09 -14.32
N GLU A 565 -29.75 -22.77 -14.78
CA GLU A 565 -30.04 -22.50 -16.19
C GLU A 565 -29.18 -21.36 -16.75
N ARG A 566 -28.95 -20.30 -15.97
CA ARG A 566 -28.14 -19.15 -16.40
C ARG A 566 -26.65 -19.43 -16.36
N VAL A 567 -26.17 -20.20 -15.38
CA VAL A 567 -24.81 -20.73 -15.35
C VAL A 567 -24.56 -21.60 -16.59
N ASP A 568 -25.50 -22.49 -16.91
CA ASP A 568 -25.41 -23.35 -18.09
C ASP A 568 -25.42 -22.55 -19.40
N ALA A 569 -26.25 -21.50 -19.51
CA ALA A 569 -26.25 -20.61 -20.66
C ALA A 569 -24.90 -19.87 -20.86
N LEU A 570 -24.26 -19.43 -19.79
CA LEU A 570 -22.92 -18.81 -19.86
C LEU A 570 -21.86 -19.79 -20.32
N MET A 571 -21.91 -21.04 -19.85
CA MET A 571 -20.97 -22.09 -20.25
C MET A 571 -21.22 -22.59 -21.67
N ALA A 572 -22.47 -22.66 -22.12
CA ALA A 572 -22.85 -23.16 -23.43
C ALA A 572 -22.35 -22.29 -24.59
N VAL A 573 -22.10 -21.00 -24.36
CA VAL A 573 -21.42 -20.14 -25.36
C VAL A 573 -19.90 -20.29 -25.33
N CYS A 574 -19.35 -21.04 -24.37
CA CYS A 574 -17.92 -21.21 -24.19
C CYS A 574 -17.39 -22.51 -24.77
N GLN A 575 -18.09 -23.62 -24.52
CA GLN A 575 -17.68 -24.95 -24.93
C GLN A 575 -18.89 -25.76 -25.43
N ASP A 576 -18.64 -26.68 -26.36
CA ASP A 576 -19.64 -27.69 -26.77
C ASP A 576 -19.76 -28.84 -25.74
N ALA A 577 -20.60 -29.84 -26.05
CA ALA A 577 -20.85 -30.97 -25.16
C ALA A 577 -19.59 -31.84 -24.97
N GLU A 578 -18.73 -31.89 -25.99
CA GLU A 578 -17.45 -32.60 -26.02
C GLU A 578 -16.32 -31.83 -25.31
N GLY A 579 -16.55 -30.56 -24.95
CA GLY A 579 -15.58 -29.72 -24.25
C GLY A 579 -14.65 -28.92 -25.17
N ASN A 580 -14.89 -28.89 -26.47
CA ASN A 580 -14.14 -28.04 -27.40
C ASN A 580 -14.53 -26.58 -27.21
N VAL A 581 -13.55 -25.68 -27.29
CA VAL A 581 -13.77 -24.24 -27.13
C VAL A 581 -14.44 -23.67 -28.39
N LEU A 582 -15.58 -23.01 -28.20
CA LEU A 582 -16.35 -22.40 -29.27
C LEU A 582 -15.75 -21.05 -29.73
N PRO A 583 -16.09 -20.57 -30.94
CA PRO A 583 -15.77 -19.21 -31.38
C PRO A 583 -16.27 -18.13 -30.42
N GLU A 584 -15.72 -16.92 -30.53
CA GLU A 584 -16.12 -15.81 -29.67
C GLU A 584 -17.55 -15.33 -29.96
N TYR A 585 -18.34 -15.18 -28.91
CA TYR A 585 -19.73 -14.73 -28.97
C TYR A 585 -19.80 -13.19 -28.90
N HIS A 586 -20.05 -12.57 -30.04
CA HIS A 586 -20.05 -11.12 -30.19
C HIS A 586 -21.42 -10.49 -29.92
N LEU A 587 -21.49 -9.59 -28.95
CA LEU A 587 -22.68 -8.82 -28.59
C LEU A 587 -22.63 -7.44 -29.24
N ASN A 588 -23.72 -7.04 -29.90
CA ASN A 588 -23.88 -5.66 -30.37
C ASN A 588 -24.50 -4.78 -29.27
N LEU A 589 -23.65 -3.99 -28.61
CA LEU A 589 -24.00 -3.16 -27.46
C LEU A 589 -23.83 -1.65 -27.72
N GLN A 590 -24.05 -1.20 -28.96
CA GLN A 590 -23.95 0.24 -29.31
C GLN A 590 -24.84 1.15 -28.45
N TRP A 591 -26.03 0.68 -28.07
CA TRP A 591 -26.93 1.41 -27.17
C TRP A 591 -26.36 1.56 -25.75
N LEU A 592 -25.64 0.55 -25.26
CA LEU A 592 -24.96 0.60 -23.96
C LEU A 592 -23.78 1.57 -24.04
N ASN A 593 -22.99 1.52 -25.12
CA ASN A 593 -21.93 2.50 -25.38
C ASN A 593 -22.48 3.92 -25.37
N LYS A 594 -23.60 4.19 -26.05
CA LYS A 594 -24.23 5.51 -26.03
C LYS A 594 -24.52 5.98 -24.60
N GLY A 595 -25.11 5.13 -23.77
CA GLY A 595 -25.41 5.47 -22.36
C GLY A 595 -24.15 5.64 -21.51
N MET A 596 -23.16 4.75 -21.64
CA MET A 596 -21.87 4.88 -20.93
C MET A 596 -21.08 6.11 -21.38
N GLY A 597 -21.15 6.49 -22.66
CA GLY A 597 -20.52 7.70 -23.19
C GLY A 597 -21.15 8.97 -22.63
N GLN A 598 -22.48 9.01 -22.50
CA GLN A 598 -23.18 10.10 -21.81
C GLN A 598 -22.75 10.20 -20.33
N TRP A 599 -22.57 9.06 -19.66
CA TRP A 599 -22.10 9.05 -18.27
C TRP A 599 -20.66 9.57 -18.15
N ILE A 600 -19.72 9.11 -18.99
CA ILE A 600 -18.33 9.58 -18.98
C ILE A 600 -18.27 11.09 -19.23
N GLU A 601 -19.02 11.58 -20.21
CA GLU A 601 -19.02 13.01 -20.52
C GLU A 601 -19.53 13.86 -19.35
N LYS A 602 -20.58 13.39 -18.66
CA LYS A 602 -21.04 14.03 -17.42
C LYS A 602 -19.94 14.07 -16.35
N GLN A 603 -19.21 12.97 -16.15
CA GLN A 603 -18.11 12.93 -15.18
C GLN A 603 -16.93 13.82 -15.60
N ARG A 604 -16.63 13.90 -16.90
CA ARG A 604 -15.56 14.73 -17.47
C ARG A 604 -15.85 16.21 -17.24
N VAL A 605 -17.05 16.66 -17.60
CA VAL A 605 -17.52 18.04 -17.34
C VAL A 605 -17.39 18.36 -15.87
N GLN A 606 -17.82 17.46 -14.98
CA GLN A 606 -17.72 17.66 -13.54
C GLN A 606 -16.26 17.70 -13.05
N ALA A 607 -15.38 16.84 -13.56
CA ALA A 607 -13.96 16.81 -13.21
C ALA A 607 -13.25 18.10 -13.61
N VAL A 608 -13.50 18.61 -14.83
CA VAL A 608 -12.94 19.88 -15.31
C VAL A 608 -13.47 21.06 -14.50
N ARG A 609 -14.78 21.05 -14.21
CA ARG A 609 -15.44 22.11 -13.43
C ARG A 609 -14.90 22.22 -12.01
N ASP A 610 -14.68 21.08 -11.36
CA ASP A 610 -14.27 20.99 -9.95
C ASP A 610 -12.73 20.88 -9.79
N GLU A 611 -11.97 20.91 -10.88
CA GLU A 611 -10.52 20.61 -10.91
C GLU A 611 -10.15 19.28 -10.21
N ASP A 612 -10.99 18.27 -10.40
CA ASP A 612 -10.88 16.96 -9.74
C ASP A 612 -10.10 15.96 -10.61
N TYR A 613 -8.78 16.07 -10.60
CA TYR A 613 -7.88 15.17 -11.34
C TYR A 613 -8.06 13.68 -10.98
N ALA A 614 -8.39 13.37 -9.72
CA ALA A 614 -8.68 12.01 -9.30
C ALA A 614 -9.95 11.48 -9.99
N ARG A 615 -10.99 12.31 -10.14
CA ARG A 615 -12.19 11.94 -10.89
C ARG A 615 -11.88 11.69 -12.37
N ASP A 616 -11.08 12.53 -13.02
CA ASP A 616 -10.69 12.33 -14.42
C ASP A 616 -9.91 11.02 -14.61
N GLN A 617 -8.97 10.72 -13.72
CA GLN A 617 -8.19 9.47 -13.74
C GLN A 617 -9.08 8.24 -13.56
N PHE A 618 -10.01 8.26 -12.60
CA PHE A 618 -10.80 7.08 -12.24
C PHE A 618 -12.00 6.84 -13.15
N MET A 619 -12.64 7.89 -13.71
CA MET A 619 -13.90 7.75 -14.46
C MET A 619 -13.76 6.85 -15.70
N ARG A 620 -12.64 6.90 -16.42
CA ARG A 620 -12.45 6.15 -17.67
C ARG A 620 -12.40 4.65 -17.41
N ARG A 621 -11.67 4.23 -16.38
CA ARG A 621 -11.59 2.82 -15.97
C ARG A 621 -12.90 2.34 -15.34
N ALA A 622 -13.53 3.17 -14.52
CA ALA A 622 -14.84 2.87 -13.97
C ALA A 622 -15.89 2.62 -15.06
N ALA A 623 -15.92 3.44 -16.12
CA ALA A 623 -16.83 3.24 -17.24
C ALA A 623 -16.53 1.99 -18.06
N GLN A 624 -15.25 1.65 -18.28
CA GLN A 624 -14.86 0.43 -18.97
C GLN A 624 -15.33 -0.82 -18.19
N ILE A 625 -15.15 -0.83 -16.86
CA ILE A 625 -15.62 -1.92 -16.00
C ILE A 625 -17.15 -1.97 -15.96
N GLY A 626 -17.82 -0.82 -15.86
CA GLY A 626 -19.28 -0.71 -15.94
C GLY A 626 -19.83 -1.28 -17.25
N PHE A 627 -19.19 -0.98 -18.38
CA PHE A 627 -19.54 -1.55 -19.68
C PHE A 627 -19.39 -3.08 -19.71
N ARG A 628 -18.29 -3.62 -19.18
CA ARG A 628 -18.10 -5.09 -19.06
C ARG A 628 -19.19 -5.73 -18.19
N ALA A 629 -19.57 -5.08 -17.11
CA ALA A 629 -20.67 -5.54 -16.26
C ALA A 629 -22.00 -5.52 -17.04
N GLY A 630 -22.28 -4.45 -17.78
CA GLY A 630 -23.43 -4.36 -18.68
C GLY A 630 -23.44 -5.43 -19.78
N MET A 631 -22.28 -5.81 -20.33
CA MET A 631 -22.15 -6.90 -21.30
C MET A 631 -22.59 -8.25 -20.71
N VAL A 632 -22.17 -8.55 -19.48
CA VAL A 632 -22.58 -9.77 -18.77
C VAL A 632 -24.09 -9.73 -18.48
N VAL A 633 -24.60 -8.62 -17.96
CA VAL A 633 -26.03 -8.46 -17.65
C VAL A 633 -26.91 -8.56 -18.90
N ALA A 634 -26.49 -7.96 -20.01
CA ALA A 634 -27.17 -8.06 -21.30
C ALA A 634 -27.34 -9.51 -21.73
N PHE A 635 -26.28 -10.32 -21.57
CA PHE A 635 -26.32 -11.75 -21.88
C PHE A 635 -27.25 -12.52 -20.94
N LEU A 636 -27.20 -12.25 -19.64
CA LEU A 636 -28.03 -12.93 -18.63
C LEU A 636 -29.53 -12.68 -18.82
N TRP A 637 -29.92 -11.54 -19.38
CA TRP A 637 -31.31 -11.28 -19.77
C TRP A 637 -31.78 -12.15 -20.95
N GLY A 638 -30.86 -12.57 -21.82
CA GLY A 638 -31.17 -13.24 -23.08
C GLY A 638 -31.84 -12.27 -24.06
N ASN A 639 -33.16 -12.36 -24.21
CA ASN A 639 -33.90 -11.46 -25.11
C ASN A 639 -34.01 -10.04 -24.53
N LEU A 640 -33.44 -9.07 -25.24
CA LEU A 640 -33.34 -7.66 -24.83
C LEU A 640 -34.46 -6.81 -25.45
N ASN A 641 -35.57 -6.69 -24.71
CA ASN A 641 -36.58 -5.67 -24.98
C ASN A 641 -36.12 -4.28 -24.48
N ARG A 642 -36.93 -3.24 -24.71
CA ARG A 642 -36.59 -1.85 -24.32
C ARG A 642 -36.31 -1.71 -22.82
N GLU A 643 -37.13 -2.32 -21.97
CA GLU A 643 -36.97 -2.26 -20.51
C GLU A 643 -35.67 -2.92 -20.04
N ARG A 644 -35.38 -4.14 -20.51
CA ARG A 644 -34.15 -4.86 -20.13
C ARG A 644 -32.88 -4.15 -20.57
N LYS A 645 -32.91 -3.46 -21.72
CA LYS A 645 -31.82 -2.57 -22.14
C LYS A 645 -31.64 -1.42 -21.15
N ASN A 646 -32.72 -0.77 -20.72
CA ASN A 646 -32.66 0.29 -19.71
C ASN A 646 -32.13 -0.24 -18.36
N TYR A 647 -32.62 -1.39 -17.90
CA TYR A 647 -32.13 -2.02 -16.66
C TYR A 647 -30.66 -2.44 -16.74
N THR A 648 -30.21 -2.88 -17.91
CA THR A 648 -28.78 -3.18 -18.13
C THR A 648 -27.93 -1.91 -18.09
N LEU A 649 -28.39 -0.83 -18.70
CA LEU A 649 -27.70 0.46 -18.63
C LEU A 649 -27.68 0.99 -17.18
N GLU A 650 -28.80 0.93 -16.47
CA GLU A 650 -28.90 1.30 -15.05
C GLU A 650 -27.88 0.53 -14.21
N PHE A 651 -27.77 -0.80 -14.40
CA PHE A 651 -26.80 -1.62 -13.70
C PHE A 651 -25.35 -1.27 -14.07
N ALA A 652 -25.05 -1.07 -15.36
CA ALA A 652 -23.71 -0.71 -15.83
C ALA A 652 -23.24 0.64 -15.26
N VAL A 653 -24.13 1.64 -15.26
CA VAL A 653 -23.89 2.96 -14.67
C VAL A 653 -23.72 2.84 -13.15
N TRP A 654 -24.58 2.09 -12.48
CA TRP A 654 -24.43 1.84 -11.03
C TRP A 654 -23.08 1.23 -10.67
N VAL A 655 -22.59 0.27 -11.47
CA VAL A 655 -21.25 -0.31 -11.26
C VAL A 655 -20.17 0.75 -11.43
N ALA A 656 -20.22 1.54 -12.51
CA ALA A 656 -19.24 2.60 -12.76
C ALA A 656 -19.25 3.68 -11.67
N GLU A 657 -20.44 4.12 -11.23
CA GLU A 657 -20.59 5.08 -10.14
C GLU A 657 -20.09 4.52 -8.81
N SER A 658 -20.35 3.24 -8.52
CA SER A 658 -19.87 2.59 -7.29
C SER A 658 -18.34 2.54 -7.26
N ILE A 659 -17.71 2.18 -8.39
CA ILE A 659 -16.25 2.15 -8.50
C ILE A 659 -15.68 3.55 -8.33
N LEU A 660 -16.21 4.53 -9.07
CA LEU A 660 -15.77 5.92 -8.99
C LEU A 660 -15.90 6.45 -7.56
N HIS A 661 -17.04 6.21 -6.90
CA HIS A 661 -17.28 6.62 -5.53
C HIS A 661 -16.28 6.01 -4.55
N THR A 662 -16.05 4.69 -4.59
CA THR A 662 -15.13 4.03 -3.66
C THR A 662 -13.68 4.43 -3.91
N LEU A 663 -13.25 4.50 -5.18
CA LEU A 663 -11.89 4.93 -5.52
C LEU A 663 -11.66 6.38 -5.09
N HIS A 664 -12.62 7.26 -5.35
CA HIS A 664 -12.56 8.65 -4.93
C HIS A 664 -12.45 8.76 -3.41
N SER A 665 -13.35 8.09 -2.68
CA SER A 665 -13.40 8.14 -1.22
C SER A 665 -12.14 7.61 -0.53
N ARG A 666 -11.44 6.64 -1.14
CA ARG A 666 -10.26 6.01 -0.54
C ARG A 666 -8.93 6.60 -1.01
N TYR A 667 -8.85 7.05 -2.26
CA TYR A 667 -7.59 7.30 -2.95
C TYR A 667 -7.47 8.69 -3.58
N ALA A 668 -8.49 9.55 -3.51
CA ALA A 668 -8.45 10.86 -4.16
C ALA A 668 -7.32 11.76 -3.66
N THR A 669 -7.03 11.79 -2.37
CA THR A 669 -5.94 12.62 -1.83
C THR A 669 -4.60 12.23 -2.45
N LYS A 670 -4.27 10.94 -2.47
CA LYS A 670 -3.03 10.44 -3.08
C LYS A 670 -2.98 10.71 -4.58
N ALA A 671 -4.09 10.49 -5.29
CA ALA A 671 -4.17 10.76 -6.73
C ALA A 671 -4.02 12.25 -7.06
N GLN A 672 -4.52 13.14 -6.21
CA GLN A 672 -4.34 14.59 -6.34
C GLN A 672 -2.90 15.01 -6.05
N GLU A 673 -2.30 14.52 -4.95
CA GLU A 673 -0.88 14.73 -4.65
C GLU A 673 0.01 14.30 -5.80
N GLN A 674 -0.30 13.16 -6.43
CA GLN A 674 0.39 12.67 -7.62
C GLN A 674 0.26 13.64 -8.81
N ALA A 675 -0.97 14.06 -9.15
CA ALA A 675 -1.19 15.00 -10.25
C ALA A 675 -0.41 16.31 -10.05
N LEU A 676 -0.29 16.78 -8.80
CA LEU A 676 0.48 17.97 -8.42
C LEU A 676 2.01 17.80 -8.51
N GLN A 677 2.52 16.57 -8.64
CA GLN A 677 3.95 16.31 -8.86
C GLN A 677 4.29 16.35 -10.37
N TYR A 678 3.34 15.99 -11.23
CA TYR A 678 3.52 15.99 -12.69
C TYR A 678 3.15 17.34 -13.35
N GLU A 679 2.24 18.11 -12.75
CA GLU A 679 1.94 19.50 -13.13
C GLU A 679 2.53 20.48 -12.09
N ALA A 680 3.13 21.59 -12.53
CA ALA A 680 3.59 22.66 -11.62
C ALA A 680 2.49 23.07 -10.61
N PRO A 681 2.84 23.44 -9.37
CA PRO A 681 1.90 23.36 -8.25
C PRO A 681 0.78 24.38 -8.40
N VAL A 682 -0.48 23.92 -8.34
CA VAL A 682 -1.60 24.39 -7.49
C VAL A 682 -2.86 23.64 -7.91
N ALA A 683 -3.47 22.86 -7.01
CA ALA A 683 -4.92 22.61 -6.96
C ALA A 683 -5.28 21.86 -5.67
N ARG A 684 -5.80 22.59 -4.69
CA ARG A 684 -6.66 22.00 -3.65
C ARG A 684 -8.10 21.96 -4.19
N ARG A 685 -8.81 20.91 -3.83
CA ARG A 685 -10.22 20.67 -4.18
C ARG A 685 -11.13 21.75 -3.59
N TYR A 686 -11.99 22.35 -4.41
CA TYR A 686 -13.12 23.15 -3.94
C TYR A 686 -14.36 22.87 -4.78
N PRO A 687 -15.52 22.57 -4.17
CA PRO A 687 -16.79 22.68 -4.87
C PRO A 687 -16.93 24.09 -5.45
N SER A 688 -16.90 24.11 -6.78
CA SER A 688 -17.54 25.02 -7.73
C SER A 688 -17.33 26.53 -7.60
N LEU A 689 -16.06 26.97 -7.74
CA LEU A 689 -15.76 28.31 -8.28
C LEU A 689 -16.63 28.62 -9.52
N PHE A 690 -16.86 27.61 -10.37
CA PHE A 690 -17.77 27.71 -11.51
C PHE A 690 -19.23 27.98 -11.12
N GLU A 691 -19.81 27.34 -10.09
CA GLU A 691 -21.20 27.61 -9.66
C GLU A 691 -21.31 28.97 -8.97
N ALA A 692 -20.25 29.42 -8.29
CA ALA A 692 -20.20 30.75 -7.69
C ALA A 692 -20.24 31.89 -8.73
N MET A 693 -19.91 31.61 -10.01
CA MET A 693 -20.05 32.58 -11.08
C MET A 693 -21.51 32.72 -11.54
N SER A 694 -21.92 33.92 -11.94
CA SER A 694 -23.17 34.15 -12.65
C SER A 694 -23.16 33.54 -14.06
N ASP A 695 -24.33 33.43 -14.70
CA ASP A 695 -24.47 32.95 -16.11
C ASP A 695 -23.62 33.78 -17.09
N VAL A 696 -23.40 35.07 -16.76
CA VAL A 696 -22.47 35.98 -17.43
C VAL A 696 -21.58 36.63 -16.36
N PHE A 697 -20.26 36.61 -16.54
CA PHE A 697 -19.30 37.14 -15.56
C PHE A 697 -18.05 37.75 -16.23
N SER A 698 -17.42 38.71 -15.56
CA SER A 698 -16.16 39.32 -16.03
C SER A 698 -14.91 38.62 -15.45
N ALA A 699 -13.73 38.93 -15.99
CA ALA A 699 -12.46 38.46 -15.41
C ALA A 699 -12.27 38.95 -13.95
N ASP A 700 -12.78 40.14 -13.63
CA ASP A 700 -12.74 40.71 -12.28
C ASP A 700 -13.67 39.97 -11.32
N ASP A 701 -14.83 39.53 -11.78
CA ASP A 701 -15.75 38.71 -10.97
C ASP A 701 -15.12 37.36 -10.64
N LEU A 702 -14.44 36.75 -11.63
CA LEU A 702 -13.68 35.52 -11.40
C LEU A 702 -12.52 35.75 -10.43
N GLN A 703 -11.81 36.88 -10.53
CA GLN A 703 -10.74 37.23 -9.60
C GLN A 703 -11.25 37.41 -8.17
N LYS A 704 -12.42 38.04 -7.99
CA LYS A 704 -13.07 38.17 -6.68
C LYS A 704 -13.46 36.80 -6.12
N ALA A 705 -14.06 35.94 -6.95
CA ALA A 705 -14.47 34.60 -6.55
C ALA A 705 -13.26 33.71 -6.19
N VAL A 706 -12.17 33.79 -6.95
CA VAL A 706 -10.90 33.11 -6.67
C VAL A 706 -10.34 33.55 -5.31
N ARG A 707 -10.33 34.86 -5.03
CA ARG A 707 -9.86 35.40 -3.73
C ARG A 707 -10.77 34.99 -2.57
N SER A 708 -12.08 35.07 -2.74
CA SER A 708 -13.04 34.75 -1.67
C SER A 708 -13.04 33.26 -1.30
N HIS A 709 -12.74 32.38 -2.26
CA HIS A 709 -12.65 30.94 -2.04
C HIS A 709 -11.22 30.46 -1.69
N GLY A 710 -10.25 31.37 -1.55
CA GLY A 710 -8.87 31.03 -1.20
C GLY A 710 -8.14 30.22 -2.27
N ILE A 711 -8.49 30.40 -3.55
CA ILE A 711 -7.92 29.69 -4.69
C ILE A 711 -6.65 30.42 -5.16
N HIS A 712 -5.57 29.67 -5.38
CA HIS A 712 -4.27 30.23 -5.81
C HIS A 712 -3.95 29.96 -7.30
N SER A 713 -4.83 29.25 -8.02
CA SER A 713 -4.64 28.92 -9.43
C SER A 713 -4.64 30.20 -10.30
N PRO A 714 -3.73 30.33 -11.29
CA PRO A 714 -3.71 31.50 -12.16
C PRO A 714 -5.02 31.66 -12.96
N LEU A 715 -5.60 32.86 -12.93
CA LEU A 715 -6.85 33.20 -13.66
C LEU A 715 -6.81 32.81 -15.14
N LYS A 716 -5.66 33.01 -15.80
CA LYS A 716 -5.46 32.63 -17.21
C LYS A 716 -5.62 31.13 -17.42
N SER A 717 -5.13 30.30 -16.50
CA SER A 717 -5.24 28.85 -16.59
C SER A 717 -6.68 28.38 -16.39
N ILE A 718 -7.41 28.97 -15.45
CA ILE A 718 -8.83 28.69 -15.21
C ILE A 718 -9.67 29.04 -16.45
N ILE A 719 -9.50 30.26 -16.96
CA ILE A 719 -10.21 30.74 -18.16
C ILE A 719 -9.87 29.88 -19.37
N PHE A 720 -8.58 29.59 -19.60
CA PHE A 720 -8.13 28.75 -20.70
C PHE A 720 -8.78 27.38 -20.63
N ARG A 721 -8.72 26.70 -19.47
CA ARG A 721 -9.30 25.37 -19.28
C ARG A 721 -10.81 25.36 -19.48
N TRP A 722 -11.55 26.32 -18.93
CA TRP A 722 -13.00 26.42 -19.11
C TRP A 722 -13.39 26.73 -20.56
N THR A 723 -12.62 27.55 -21.26
CA THR A 723 -12.86 27.88 -22.68
C THR A 723 -12.55 26.69 -23.58
N ASP A 724 -11.40 26.06 -23.40
CA ASP A 724 -10.94 24.89 -24.16
C ASP A 724 -11.86 23.67 -23.98
N ASN A 725 -12.50 23.55 -22.81
CA ASN A 725 -13.49 22.50 -22.52
C ASN A 725 -14.94 22.90 -22.82
N HIS A 726 -15.17 24.02 -23.52
CA HIS A 726 -16.50 24.51 -23.89
C HIS A 726 -17.48 24.70 -22.70
N LEU A 727 -16.95 25.04 -21.52
CA LEU A 727 -17.78 25.39 -20.35
C LEU A 727 -18.20 26.85 -20.37
N ILE A 728 -17.35 27.71 -20.95
CA ILE A 728 -17.61 29.14 -21.13
C ILE A 728 -17.26 29.59 -22.55
N GLU A 729 -17.86 30.69 -22.98
CA GLU A 729 -17.50 31.40 -24.21
C GLU A 729 -17.16 32.86 -23.88
N LYS A 730 -16.14 33.42 -24.52
CA LYS A 730 -15.79 34.83 -24.37
C LYS A 730 -16.69 35.69 -25.28
N GLN A 731 -17.43 36.63 -24.70
CA GLN A 731 -18.22 37.62 -25.41
C GLN A 731 -17.80 39.03 -24.98
N GLY A 732 -17.00 39.70 -25.84
CA GLY A 732 -16.43 41.01 -25.53
C GLY A 732 -15.47 40.95 -24.33
N GLU A 733 -15.77 41.73 -23.28
CA GLU A 733 -15.01 41.75 -22.01
C GLU A 733 -15.56 40.77 -20.95
N SER A 734 -16.62 40.02 -21.27
CA SER A 734 -17.28 39.08 -20.37
C SER A 734 -17.21 37.63 -20.88
N PHE A 735 -17.53 36.69 -19.99
CA PHE A 735 -17.62 35.27 -20.26
C PHE A 735 -19.05 34.79 -19.99
N VAL A 736 -19.57 33.92 -20.86
CA VAL A 736 -20.91 33.35 -20.76
C VAL A 736 -20.79 31.84 -20.49
N LYS A 737 -21.55 31.32 -19.53
CA LYS A 737 -21.62 29.88 -19.27
C LYS A 737 -22.40 29.17 -20.38
N LEU A 738 -21.79 28.13 -20.94
CA LEU A 738 -22.41 27.27 -21.96
C LEU A 738 -23.09 26.05 -21.33
N VAL A 739 -22.69 25.68 -20.12
CA VAL A 739 -23.19 24.53 -19.37
C VAL A 739 -23.71 25.02 -18.02
N LYS A 740 -24.94 24.64 -17.68
CA LYS A 740 -25.60 24.98 -16.42
C LYS A 740 -25.33 23.94 -15.34
#